data_AF-A0A6M0RGN9-F1
#
_entry.id   AF-A0A6M0RGN9-F1
#
_cell.length_a   1.000
_cell.length_b   1.000
_cell.length_c   1.000
_cell.angle_alpha   90.00
_cell.angle_beta   90.00
_cell.angle_gamma   90.00
#
_symmetry.space_group_name_H-M   'P 1'
#
loop_
_entity.id
_entity.type
_entity.pdbx_description
1 polymer ?
#
loop_
_entity_poly.entity_id
_entity_poly.type
_entity_poly.pdbx_seq_one_letter_code
_entity_poly.pdbx_strand_id
1 'polypeptide(L)'
;MGSIDAPNGLVLLTNQYEPASQTLPGDILINGTGIFGDGIDVRNFTGAGGAVYLDARNNIDVLNSFISTAAAIDVQDIVLVADGVVTFDGIDGTRETGIFNSLALGGTGSSGNVRITATALNVLNGAQLNSLVFGNGQGGDVILNILETVRFEGINLRNSFPSGAFSSISVNSQGTGGNVRIQARNIEVLNGAELSASTFGTGNAGNVIILIDETARFKGTDSRDGSASGAFSRIASSAEGRGGDVRIQARNIEVLNGAELSASTFGTGDAGNVILLIDETARFQGIDSRDGSSASGAFSSIEPNAKGTGGDVRIQARNLEVLDGAQLSTGIFGAGIAGSVILLIDETAQFEGVNSRSGSPSGTFSNIGINGEGIGGDVRIQARNLEVLDGAQLVASTFGIGDAGSVILLIDETAQFEGVNPIDTSISGAFTSIEPNGKGAGGGVRIRSQNLEVLNGAQLSAGTSGIGNAGNVVLLIDETARFKGIDSEDSSASGASSNIDPNGNGTAGDVRIQARNLEVLDGAQLSAGVFGAGDAGNVILLIDETARFEGINPINNSSPSGTFSNIEPNGEGTGGDVRIRARNLEVVNGAQLGASVFGTGNAGSILLLIDEIARFEGSSPVDTIVSGAFTSIEANGNGKGGNVQLEAAQLELNDGAVLSSGSLGEGASGNILLTIRNRLTAKNGTIATNAEQNAGGQIQINAGSILLFGDSDIQTFVDSGENNGGNITIRANALVALDDSDILAFAADGRGGDVDLSETAFFGQNFQFAPPGTDPRTLDNNDRVDINATGGIASGTISLADVSFIEDSLNELPDNLVNPETLVSNSCVVRTNDTDSSFTVTGSDSLEEQPGNSPSTYSLETVQPIPATPETAVAEPQGTYRLADGRLVIGRQCDIDQ
;
A
#
# COMPACT_ATOMS: atom_id res chain seq x y z
N MET A 1 -42.07 -49.61 6.41
CA MET A 1 -42.17 -51.06 6.78
C MET A 1 -42.05 -51.15 8.30
N GLY A 2 -42.45 -52.24 8.97
CA GLY A 2 -42.10 -52.44 10.40
C GLY A 2 -40.59 -52.62 10.58
N SER A 3 -40.07 -52.54 11.82
CA SER A 3 -38.62 -52.65 12.07
C SER A 3 -38.04 -53.98 11.59
N ILE A 4 -36.84 -53.95 11.00
CA ILE A 4 -36.07 -55.13 10.58
C ILE A 4 -34.90 -55.28 11.55
N ASP A 5 -34.87 -56.39 12.29
CA ASP A 5 -33.80 -56.75 13.23
C ASP A 5 -33.11 -58.03 12.73
N ALA A 6 -31.85 -57.92 12.31
CA ALA A 6 -31.11 -59.01 11.65
C ALA A 6 -29.62 -59.05 12.04
N PRO A 7 -29.27 -59.27 13.32
CA PRO A 7 -27.89 -59.17 13.80
C PRO A 7 -26.98 -60.14 13.03
N ASN A 8 -25.90 -59.61 12.44
CA ASN A 8 -24.90 -60.33 11.64
C ASN A 8 -25.35 -60.82 10.25
N GLY A 9 -26.46 -60.27 9.72
CA GLY A 9 -26.99 -60.60 8.41
C GLY A 9 -26.65 -59.59 7.31
N LEU A 10 -26.95 -59.98 6.06
CA LEU A 10 -27.11 -59.06 4.93
C LEU A 10 -28.60 -58.71 4.82
N VAL A 11 -28.94 -57.44 4.96
CA VAL A 11 -30.26 -56.91 4.61
C VAL A 11 -30.19 -56.42 3.17
N LEU A 12 -30.86 -57.11 2.24
CA LEU A 12 -31.02 -56.68 0.85
C LEU A 12 -32.50 -56.40 0.60
N LEU A 13 -32.84 -55.15 0.32
CA LEU A 13 -34.19 -54.74 -0.09
C LEU A 13 -34.11 -54.10 -1.48
N THR A 14 -34.74 -54.73 -2.47
CA THR A 14 -34.84 -54.20 -3.82
C THR A 14 -36.28 -54.27 -4.32
N ASN A 15 -36.73 -53.24 -5.04
CA ASN A 15 -37.98 -53.27 -5.80
C ASN A 15 -37.74 -53.25 -7.33
N GLN A 16 -36.51 -53.52 -7.77
CA GLN A 16 -36.08 -53.59 -9.19
C GLN A 16 -36.35 -54.96 -9.84
N TYR A 17 -36.67 -56.01 -9.07
CA TYR A 17 -36.80 -57.37 -9.61
C TYR A 17 -38.13 -57.60 -10.35
N GLU A 18 -38.06 -57.83 -11.67
CA GLU A 18 -39.14 -58.42 -12.48
C GLU A 18 -38.97 -59.94 -12.63
N PRO A 19 -40.04 -60.76 -12.66
CA PRO A 19 -41.42 -60.40 -12.95
C PRO A 19 -42.32 -60.55 -11.71
N ALA A 20 -42.49 -59.49 -10.92
CA ALA A 20 -43.54 -59.47 -9.92
C ALA A 20 -44.89 -59.26 -10.62
N SER A 21 -45.85 -60.18 -10.44
CA SER A 21 -47.22 -60.09 -10.98
C SER A 21 -48.06 -58.95 -10.36
N GLN A 22 -47.44 -58.11 -9.53
CA GLN A 22 -48.01 -56.93 -8.90
C GLN A 22 -47.01 -55.79 -9.05
N THR A 23 -47.49 -54.63 -9.51
CA THR A 23 -46.73 -53.38 -9.49
C THR A 23 -46.42 -53.02 -8.05
N LEU A 24 -45.21 -53.33 -7.57
CA LEU A 24 -44.74 -52.81 -6.29
C LEU A 24 -44.71 -51.26 -6.36
N PRO A 25 -44.92 -50.55 -5.24
CA PRO A 25 -44.60 -49.13 -5.16
C PRO A 25 -43.13 -48.90 -5.56
N GLY A 26 -42.85 -47.78 -6.24
CA GLY A 26 -41.49 -47.41 -6.64
C GLY A 26 -40.62 -46.96 -5.46
N ASP A 27 -41.25 -46.55 -4.36
CA ASP A 27 -40.58 -45.97 -3.20
C ASP A 27 -40.31 -47.00 -2.10
N ILE A 28 -39.23 -46.81 -1.35
CA ILE A 28 -38.96 -47.48 -0.09
C ILE A 28 -39.13 -46.46 1.05
N LEU A 29 -40.13 -46.67 1.90
CA LEU A 29 -40.37 -45.88 3.10
C LEU A 29 -39.95 -46.64 4.37
N ILE A 30 -38.99 -46.06 5.09
CA ILE A 30 -38.54 -46.50 6.42
C ILE A 30 -39.09 -45.50 7.43
N ASN A 31 -40.06 -45.96 8.21
CA ASN A 31 -40.65 -45.24 9.32
C ASN A 31 -40.49 -46.07 10.59
N GLY A 32 -39.91 -45.48 11.61
CA GLY A 32 -39.55 -46.19 12.83
C GLY A 32 -40.76 -46.59 13.68
N THR A 33 -40.62 -47.68 14.43
CA THR A 33 -41.50 -48.03 15.56
C THR A 33 -40.71 -48.04 16.87
N GLY A 34 -41.35 -48.01 18.04
CA GLY A 34 -40.63 -48.00 19.34
C GLY A 34 -39.99 -46.65 19.71
N ILE A 35 -39.63 -46.43 20.98
CA ILE A 35 -39.23 -45.11 21.51
C ILE A 35 -37.98 -44.50 20.86
N PHE A 36 -37.14 -45.29 20.20
CA PHE A 36 -35.93 -44.85 19.51
C PHE A 36 -36.12 -44.60 18.00
N GLY A 37 -37.20 -45.10 17.39
CA GLY A 37 -37.43 -44.98 15.94
C GLY A 37 -36.80 -46.09 15.11
N ASP A 38 -36.84 -47.32 15.61
CA ASP A 38 -36.12 -48.46 15.04
C ASP A 38 -36.60 -48.74 13.60
N GLY A 39 -35.72 -48.51 12.63
CA GLY A 39 -35.93 -48.76 11.20
C GLY A 39 -35.31 -50.09 10.80
N ILE A 40 -34.06 -50.04 10.33
CA ILE A 40 -33.25 -51.23 10.03
C ILE A 40 -32.11 -51.30 11.03
N ASP A 41 -32.10 -52.31 11.89
CA ASP A 41 -31.08 -52.50 12.93
C ASP A 41 -30.37 -53.85 12.74
N VAL A 42 -29.07 -53.77 12.45
CA VAL A 42 -28.19 -54.91 12.15
C VAL A 42 -26.95 -54.88 13.07
N ARG A 43 -27.06 -54.19 14.22
CA ARG A 43 -25.96 -53.98 15.17
C ARG A 43 -25.47 -55.29 15.81
N ASN A 44 -24.16 -55.37 16.11
CA ASN A 44 -23.57 -56.45 16.89
C ASN A 44 -22.43 -55.98 17.81
N PHE A 45 -22.77 -55.73 19.07
CA PHE A 45 -21.81 -55.26 20.09
C PHE A 45 -20.84 -56.33 20.63
N THR A 46 -20.86 -57.56 20.07
CA THR A 46 -19.98 -58.66 20.51
C THR A 46 -19.13 -59.25 19.38
N GLY A 47 -19.32 -58.79 18.13
CA GLY A 47 -18.64 -59.31 16.95
C GLY A 47 -18.66 -58.34 15.78
N ALA A 48 -18.59 -58.86 14.55
CA ALA A 48 -18.67 -58.07 13.32
C ALA A 48 -20.12 -57.64 13.04
N GLY A 49 -20.30 -56.48 12.40
CA GLY A 49 -21.61 -55.95 12.02
C GLY A 49 -22.14 -56.57 10.74
N GLY A 50 -23.46 -56.51 10.53
CA GLY A 50 -24.07 -56.89 9.25
C GLY A 50 -24.01 -55.78 8.21
N ALA A 51 -24.50 -56.05 6.99
CA ALA A 51 -24.49 -55.12 5.86
C ALA A 51 -25.92 -54.77 5.41
N VAL A 52 -26.13 -53.57 4.88
CA VAL A 52 -27.45 -53.12 4.38
C VAL A 52 -27.33 -52.64 2.94
N TYR A 53 -28.17 -53.15 2.05
CA TYR A 53 -28.26 -52.76 0.65
C TYR A 53 -29.73 -52.46 0.32
N LEU A 54 -30.01 -51.20 0.00
CA LEU A 54 -31.33 -50.73 -0.44
C LEU A 54 -31.26 -50.28 -1.90
N ASP A 55 -32.21 -50.73 -2.71
CA ASP A 55 -32.26 -50.47 -4.14
C ASP A 55 -33.71 -50.16 -4.57
N ALA A 56 -33.98 -48.89 -4.89
CA ALA A 56 -35.32 -48.37 -5.17
C ALA A 56 -35.46 -47.81 -6.59
N ARG A 57 -36.58 -48.11 -7.24
CA ARG A 57 -37.00 -47.55 -8.55
C ARG A 57 -37.36 -46.07 -8.53
N ASN A 58 -37.64 -45.51 -7.36
CA ASN A 58 -37.93 -44.09 -7.17
C ASN A 58 -37.22 -43.61 -5.89
N ASN A 59 -37.96 -43.31 -4.82
CA ASN A 59 -37.41 -42.64 -3.63
C ASN A 59 -37.05 -43.63 -2.51
N ILE A 60 -36.10 -43.23 -1.66
CA ILE A 60 -35.88 -43.85 -0.35
C ILE A 60 -36.09 -42.77 0.71
N ASP A 61 -37.12 -42.92 1.54
CA ASP A 61 -37.45 -41.97 2.60
C ASP A 61 -37.24 -42.63 3.97
N VAL A 62 -36.41 -42.00 4.80
CA VAL A 62 -36.11 -42.39 6.18
C VAL A 62 -36.56 -41.25 7.10
N LEU A 63 -37.73 -41.42 7.71
CA LEU A 63 -38.39 -40.35 8.47
C LEU A 63 -38.46 -40.70 9.95
N ASN A 64 -37.88 -39.85 10.81
CA ASN A 64 -37.77 -40.08 12.26
C ASN A 64 -37.30 -41.52 12.59
N SER A 65 -36.32 -42.03 11.84
CA SER A 65 -35.90 -43.42 11.90
C SER A 65 -34.46 -43.59 11.42
N PHE A 66 -33.85 -44.73 11.72
CA PHE A 66 -32.45 -44.98 11.38
C PHE A 66 -32.19 -46.34 10.72
N ILE A 67 -31.06 -46.39 10.02
CA ILE A 67 -30.41 -47.61 9.52
C ILE A 67 -29.08 -47.77 10.27
N SER A 68 -28.87 -48.86 11.00
CA SER A 68 -27.63 -49.06 11.77
C SER A 68 -27.03 -50.45 11.61
N THR A 69 -25.70 -50.49 11.50
CA THR A 69 -24.88 -51.71 11.39
C THR A 69 -23.81 -51.79 12.48
N ALA A 70 -23.79 -50.84 13.43
CA ALA A 70 -22.70 -50.66 14.39
C ALA A 70 -22.25 -51.93 15.13
N ALA A 71 -20.94 -52.13 15.29
CA ALA A 71 -20.39 -53.38 15.83
C ALA A 71 -19.06 -53.21 16.56
N ALA A 72 -18.65 -54.22 17.34
CA ALA A 72 -17.43 -54.18 18.14
C ALA A 72 -16.15 -54.59 17.38
N ILE A 73 -16.29 -55.19 16.19
CA ILE A 73 -15.16 -55.55 15.31
C ILE A 73 -15.37 -54.87 13.95
N ASP A 74 -15.17 -55.56 12.83
CA ASP A 74 -15.37 -55.00 11.51
C ASP A 74 -16.85 -54.76 11.23
N VAL A 75 -17.16 -53.55 10.82
CA VAL A 75 -18.51 -53.13 10.43
C VAL A 75 -18.60 -53.15 8.90
N GLN A 76 -19.68 -53.69 8.37
CA GLN A 76 -19.89 -53.78 6.92
C GLN A 76 -20.57 -52.53 6.36
N ASP A 77 -20.58 -52.41 5.04
CA ASP A 77 -21.10 -51.24 4.34
C ASP A 77 -22.64 -51.11 4.41
N ILE A 78 -23.11 -49.87 4.34
CA ILE A 78 -24.49 -49.50 4.05
C ILE A 78 -24.53 -48.85 2.66
N VAL A 79 -25.32 -49.39 1.75
CA VAL A 79 -25.42 -48.94 0.36
C VAL A 79 -26.87 -48.66 0.01
N LEU A 80 -27.15 -47.42 -0.43
CA LEU A 80 -28.45 -46.98 -0.93
C LEU A 80 -28.33 -46.58 -2.39
N VAL A 81 -29.18 -47.15 -3.23
CA VAL A 81 -29.33 -46.81 -4.65
C VAL A 81 -30.79 -46.46 -4.92
N ALA A 82 -31.03 -45.29 -5.48
CA ALA A 82 -32.38 -44.80 -5.77
C ALA A 82 -32.38 -44.06 -7.11
N ASP A 83 -33.33 -44.33 -8.00
CA ASP A 83 -33.45 -43.53 -9.24
C ASP A 83 -33.96 -42.10 -8.94
N GLY A 84 -34.69 -41.92 -7.85
CA GLY A 84 -35.28 -40.65 -7.40
C GLY A 84 -34.48 -39.96 -6.29
N VAL A 85 -35.19 -39.53 -5.25
CA VAL A 85 -34.64 -38.78 -4.12
C VAL A 85 -34.42 -39.69 -2.93
N VAL A 86 -33.29 -39.52 -2.24
CA VAL A 86 -33.06 -40.10 -0.91
C VAL A 86 -33.27 -39.01 0.13
N THR A 87 -34.17 -39.23 1.09
CA THR A 87 -34.51 -38.27 2.14
C THR A 87 -34.26 -38.86 3.52
N PHE A 88 -33.51 -38.16 4.36
CA PHE A 88 -33.43 -38.38 5.79
C PHE A 88 -33.98 -37.13 6.49
N ASP A 89 -35.04 -37.28 7.29
CA ASP A 89 -35.69 -36.14 7.91
C ASP A 89 -36.14 -36.43 9.36
N GLY A 90 -35.50 -35.74 10.30
CA GLY A 90 -35.82 -35.76 11.72
C GLY A 90 -37.00 -34.85 12.10
N ILE A 91 -38.09 -34.88 11.33
CA ILE A 91 -39.24 -33.95 11.39
C ILE A 91 -39.72 -33.63 12.81
N ASP A 92 -39.76 -34.59 13.74
CA ASP A 92 -40.28 -34.37 15.10
C ASP A 92 -39.18 -34.09 16.15
N GLY A 93 -37.91 -34.24 15.76
CA GLY A 93 -36.72 -34.10 16.58
C GLY A 93 -36.64 -35.08 17.76
N THR A 94 -37.59 -36.00 17.91
CA THR A 94 -37.69 -36.91 19.08
C THR A 94 -36.85 -38.17 18.93
N ARG A 95 -36.40 -38.49 17.71
CA ARG A 95 -35.74 -39.75 17.37
C ARG A 95 -34.46 -39.52 16.60
N GLU A 96 -33.51 -40.43 16.78
CA GLU A 96 -32.33 -40.51 15.92
C GLU A 96 -32.77 -40.80 14.49
N THR A 97 -32.29 -39.99 13.55
CA THR A 97 -32.62 -40.13 12.14
C THR A 97 -31.37 -40.20 11.31
N GLY A 98 -31.28 -41.16 10.38
CA GLY A 98 -30.13 -41.26 9.50
C GLY A 98 -29.53 -42.65 9.34
N ILE A 99 -28.23 -42.68 9.02
CA ILE A 99 -27.41 -43.88 8.89
C ILE A 99 -26.36 -43.89 10.00
N PHE A 100 -26.23 -44.99 10.73
CA PHE A 100 -25.26 -45.18 11.81
C PHE A 100 -24.41 -46.43 11.58
N ASN A 101 -23.32 -46.26 10.83
CA ASN A 101 -22.38 -47.32 10.45
C ASN A 101 -21.07 -47.21 11.24
N SER A 102 -21.08 -47.45 12.55
CA SER A 102 -19.97 -47.06 13.44
C SER A 102 -19.27 -48.23 14.15
N LEU A 103 -17.95 -48.15 14.34
CA LEU A 103 -17.23 -49.02 15.28
C LEU A 103 -17.66 -48.65 16.71
N ALA A 104 -18.20 -49.62 17.45
CA ALA A 104 -18.76 -49.43 18.77
C ALA A 104 -17.70 -49.12 19.84
N LEU A 105 -18.17 -48.61 20.99
CA LEU A 105 -17.32 -48.23 22.12
C LEU A 105 -16.43 -49.40 22.58
N GLY A 106 -15.11 -49.19 22.62
CA GLY A 106 -14.13 -50.21 23.00
C GLY A 106 -13.91 -51.31 21.96
N GLY A 107 -14.54 -51.22 20.79
CA GLY A 107 -14.34 -52.13 19.67
C GLY A 107 -12.95 -51.99 19.02
N THR A 108 -12.56 -53.00 18.25
CA THR A 108 -11.30 -53.00 17.49
C THR A 108 -11.54 -53.50 16.06
N GLY A 109 -11.23 -52.70 15.04
CA GLY A 109 -11.48 -53.07 13.64
C GLY A 109 -11.69 -51.86 12.73
N SER A 110 -12.37 -52.07 11.60
CA SER A 110 -12.74 -51.00 10.68
C SER A 110 -14.24 -50.70 10.72
N SER A 111 -14.57 -49.42 10.69
CA SER A 111 -15.94 -48.95 10.44
C SER A 111 -16.28 -49.12 8.96
N GLY A 112 -17.54 -49.43 8.66
CA GLY A 112 -18.02 -49.66 7.30
C GLY A 112 -18.30 -48.36 6.57
N ASN A 113 -18.32 -48.39 5.24
CA ASN A 113 -18.63 -47.22 4.43
C ASN A 113 -20.14 -46.98 4.34
N VAL A 114 -20.52 -45.73 4.14
CA VAL A 114 -21.88 -45.34 3.75
C VAL A 114 -21.82 -44.89 2.29
N ARG A 115 -22.58 -45.54 1.40
CA ARG A 115 -22.62 -45.19 -0.02
C ARG A 115 -24.04 -44.86 -0.45
N ILE A 116 -24.24 -43.70 -1.07
CA ILE A 116 -25.53 -43.28 -1.60
C ILE A 116 -25.37 -42.89 -3.07
N THR A 117 -26.20 -43.46 -3.94
CA THR A 117 -26.33 -43.06 -5.35
C THR A 117 -27.77 -42.71 -5.64
N ALA A 118 -28.04 -41.46 -6.03
CA ALA A 118 -29.39 -40.97 -6.28
C ALA A 118 -29.46 -39.77 -7.21
N THR A 119 -30.67 -39.38 -7.63
CA THR A 119 -30.87 -38.11 -8.36
C THR A 119 -30.68 -36.90 -7.43
N ALA A 120 -31.21 -36.96 -6.22
CA ALA A 120 -31.03 -35.92 -5.20
C ALA A 120 -30.95 -36.53 -3.79
N LEU A 121 -30.35 -35.79 -2.85
CA LEU A 121 -30.22 -36.19 -1.45
C LEU A 121 -30.62 -35.04 -0.53
N ASN A 122 -31.52 -35.30 0.43
CA ASN A 122 -31.91 -34.38 1.49
C ASN A 122 -31.57 -34.99 2.86
N VAL A 123 -30.82 -34.26 3.68
CA VAL A 123 -30.50 -34.62 5.06
C VAL A 123 -30.90 -33.43 5.94
N LEU A 124 -32.03 -33.57 6.63
CA LEU A 124 -32.77 -32.46 7.23
C LEU A 124 -33.00 -32.67 8.72
N ASN A 125 -33.17 -31.56 9.44
CA ASN A 125 -33.67 -31.51 10.82
C ASN A 125 -32.88 -32.41 11.80
N GLY A 126 -31.55 -32.39 11.69
CA GLY A 126 -30.62 -33.13 12.54
C GLY A 126 -30.43 -34.61 12.17
N ALA A 127 -30.81 -34.99 10.95
CA ALA A 127 -30.50 -36.32 10.42
C ALA A 127 -29.01 -36.46 10.09
N GLN A 128 -28.41 -37.64 10.30
CA GLN A 128 -26.95 -37.82 10.15
C GLN A 128 -26.58 -39.03 9.28
N LEU A 129 -25.50 -38.90 8.50
CA LEU A 129 -24.87 -39.99 7.77
C LEU A 129 -23.52 -40.32 8.41
N ASN A 130 -23.47 -41.36 9.25
CA ASN A 130 -22.35 -41.62 10.14
C ASN A 130 -21.54 -42.86 9.74
N SER A 131 -20.21 -42.71 9.71
CA SER A 131 -19.23 -43.79 9.80
C SER A 131 -18.15 -43.48 10.85
N LEU A 132 -18.52 -43.60 12.12
CA LEU A 132 -17.73 -43.12 13.25
C LEU A 132 -16.89 -44.21 13.91
N VAL A 133 -15.80 -43.81 14.58
CA VAL A 133 -14.97 -44.70 15.41
C VAL A 133 -15.14 -44.36 16.89
N PHE A 134 -15.79 -45.22 17.68
CA PHE A 134 -15.86 -45.12 19.15
C PHE A 134 -14.86 -46.07 19.88
N GLY A 135 -14.00 -46.75 19.13
CA GLY A 135 -13.05 -47.75 19.64
C GLY A 135 -11.61 -47.50 19.18
N ASN A 136 -10.86 -48.58 18.93
CA ASN A 136 -9.50 -48.52 18.38
C ASN A 136 -9.50 -49.07 16.95
N GLY A 137 -9.46 -48.21 15.94
CA GLY A 137 -9.73 -48.68 14.57
C GLY A 137 -9.64 -47.65 13.45
N GLN A 138 -10.02 -48.07 12.24
CA GLN A 138 -10.08 -47.21 11.06
C GLN A 138 -11.52 -46.77 10.80
N GLY A 139 -11.75 -45.49 10.53
CA GLY A 139 -13.04 -44.95 10.10
C GLY A 139 -13.36 -45.36 8.67
N GLY A 140 -14.65 -45.51 8.36
CA GLY A 140 -15.15 -45.82 7.03
C GLY A 140 -15.55 -44.53 6.31
N ASP A 141 -15.57 -44.55 4.98
CA ASP A 141 -15.89 -43.35 4.21
C ASP A 141 -17.41 -43.14 4.08
N VAL A 142 -17.84 -41.87 4.02
CA VAL A 142 -19.17 -41.49 3.53
C VAL A 142 -19.02 -41.03 2.09
N ILE A 143 -19.65 -41.72 1.14
CA ILE A 143 -19.49 -41.52 -0.31
C ILE A 143 -20.86 -41.26 -0.93
N LEU A 144 -21.04 -40.05 -1.46
CA LEU A 144 -22.29 -39.58 -2.03
C LEU A 144 -22.08 -39.27 -3.52
N ASN A 145 -22.73 -40.03 -4.40
CA ASN A 145 -22.72 -39.83 -5.84
C ASN A 145 -24.11 -39.41 -6.28
N ILE A 146 -24.37 -38.11 -6.33
CA ILE A 146 -25.70 -37.56 -6.52
C ILE A 146 -25.75 -36.82 -7.86
N LEU A 147 -26.79 -37.02 -8.67
CA LEU A 147 -26.83 -36.44 -10.01
C LEU A 147 -27.04 -34.91 -9.99
N GLU A 148 -28.00 -34.45 -9.19
CA GLU A 148 -28.40 -33.05 -9.14
C GLU A 148 -27.92 -32.41 -7.83
N THR A 149 -28.77 -32.33 -6.80
CA THR A 149 -28.51 -31.54 -5.60
C THR A 149 -28.36 -32.41 -4.36
N VAL A 150 -27.35 -32.08 -3.55
CA VAL A 150 -27.19 -32.54 -2.18
C VAL A 150 -27.52 -31.41 -1.22
N ARG A 151 -28.48 -31.61 -0.32
CA ARG A 151 -28.89 -30.62 0.67
C ARG A 151 -28.73 -31.17 2.08
N PHE A 152 -27.90 -30.50 2.87
CA PHE A 152 -27.83 -30.65 4.32
C PHE A 152 -28.38 -29.39 4.96
N GLU A 153 -29.39 -29.52 5.82
CA GLU A 153 -30.02 -28.35 6.41
C GLU A 153 -30.44 -28.55 7.86
N GLY A 154 -30.06 -27.57 8.67
CA GLY A 154 -30.58 -27.40 10.00
C GLY A 154 -30.00 -28.40 11.01
N ILE A 155 -30.69 -28.45 12.14
CA ILE A 155 -30.30 -29.13 13.36
C ILE A 155 -31.54 -29.78 13.97
N ASN A 156 -31.35 -30.75 14.85
CA ASN A 156 -32.41 -31.23 15.71
C ASN A 156 -32.60 -30.24 16.87
N LEU A 157 -33.79 -29.65 16.93
CA LEU A 157 -34.14 -28.61 17.90
C LEU A 157 -34.13 -29.08 19.37
N ARG A 158 -34.14 -30.39 19.65
CA ARG A 158 -34.18 -30.95 21.01
C ARG A 158 -32.82 -31.31 21.59
N ASN A 159 -31.94 -31.92 20.80
CA ASN A 159 -30.64 -32.44 21.26
C ASN A 159 -29.43 -31.73 20.63
N SER A 160 -29.70 -30.78 19.75
CA SER A 160 -28.71 -30.00 19.03
C SER A 160 -27.82 -30.73 18.03
N PHE A 161 -28.20 -31.94 17.61
CA PHE A 161 -27.43 -32.62 16.58
C PHE A 161 -27.59 -31.94 15.20
N PRO A 162 -26.49 -31.61 14.51
CA PRO A 162 -26.54 -31.04 13.18
C PRO A 162 -26.96 -32.07 12.15
N SER A 163 -27.67 -31.61 11.11
CA SER A 163 -27.81 -32.38 9.88
C SER A 163 -26.45 -32.53 9.22
N GLY A 164 -26.07 -33.71 8.75
CA GLY A 164 -24.71 -33.84 8.22
C GLY A 164 -24.22 -35.20 7.80
N ALA A 165 -22.96 -35.23 7.39
CA ALA A 165 -22.19 -36.43 7.09
C ALA A 165 -20.92 -36.45 7.94
N PHE A 166 -20.66 -37.56 8.63
CA PHE A 166 -19.60 -37.65 9.63
C PHE A 166 -18.77 -38.94 9.48
N SER A 167 -17.45 -38.77 9.40
CA SER A 167 -16.46 -39.87 9.35
C SER A 167 -15.34 -39.65 10.38
N SER A 168 -15.74 -39.37 11.61
CA SER A 168 -14.88 -38.84 12.67
C SER A 168 -14.38 -39.92 13.65
N ILE A 169 -13.24 -39.64 14.30
CA ILE A 169 -12.78 -40.40 15.48
C ILE A 169 -13.42 -39.76 16.72
N SER A 170 -14.12 -40.54 17.54
CA SER A 170 -14.82 -40.05 18.73
C SER A 170 -13.87 -39.75 19.90
N VAL A 171 -14.40 -39.11 20.94
CA VAL A 171 -13.68 -38.79 22.17
C VAL A 171 -13.19 -40.08 22.83
N ASN A 172 -11.96 -40.07 23.36
CA ASN A 172 -11.30 -41.23 23.98
C ASN A 172 -11.13 -42.46 23.05
N SER A 173 -11.24 -42.26 21.74
CA SER A 173 -11.03 -43.32 20.73
C SER A 173 -9.65 -43.16 20.09
N GLN A 174 -9.12 -44.24 19.51
CA GLN A 174 -7.83 -44.22 18.80
C GLN A 174 -7.97 -44.71 17.37
N GLY A 175 -7.30 -44.10 16.40
CA GLY A 175 -7.45 -44.57 15.03
C GLY A 175 -6.98 -43.67 13.90
N THR A 176 -7.57 -43.89 12.73
CA THR A 176 -7.51 -42.96 11.59
C THR A 176 -8.93 -42.72 11.10
N GLY A 177 -9.33 -41.46 10.96
CA GLY A 177 -10.64 -41.08 10.44
C GLY A 177 -10.82 -41.50 8.98
N GLY A 178 -12.06 -41.73 8.57
CA GLY A 178 -12.40 -41.92 7.16
C GLY A 178 -12.70 -40.58 6.51
N ASN A 179 -13.04 -40.59 5.23
CA ASN A 179 -13.28 -39.38 4.44
C ASN A 179 -14.78 -39.18 4.18
N VAL A 180 -15.16 -37.92 4.01
CA VAL A 180 -16.46 -37.54 3.42
C VAL A 180 -16.21 -37.16 1.97
N ARG A 181 -16.80 -37.88 1.03
CA ARG A 181 -16.67 -37.66 -0.42
C ARG A 181 -18.03 -37.39 -1.05
N ILE A 182 -18.17 -36.26 -1.73
CA ILE A 182 -19.42 -35.84 -2.35
C ILE A 182 -19.15 -35.46 -3.80
N GLN A 183 -19.91 -36.06 -4.71
CA GLN A 183 -19.97 -35.66 -6.12
C GLN A 183 -21.41 -35.30 -6.46
N ALA A 184 -21.63 -34.09 -6.98
CA ALA A 184 -22.96 -33.61 -7.37
C ALA A 184 -22.93 -32.47 -8.38
N ARG A 185 -24.09 -32.10 -8.94
CA ARG A 185 -24.21 -30.85 -9.69
C ARG A 185 -24.18 -29.64 -8.77
N ASN A 186 -24.87 -29.71 -7.64
CA ASN A 186 -24.93 -28.65 -6.63
C ASN A 186 -24.88 -29.23 -5.21
N ILE A 187 -24.34 -28.46 -4.26
CA ILE A 187 -24.44 -28.77 -2.83
C ILE A 187 -24.86 -27.53 -2.03
N GLU A 188 -25.74 -27.76 -1.05
CA GLU A 188 -26.17 -26.77 -0.07
C GLU A 188 -25.94 -27.30 1.35
N VAL A 189 -25.16 -26.58 2.15
CA VAL A 189 -24.92 -26.86 3.58
C VAL A 189 -25.37 -25.64 4.39
N LEU A 190 -26.51 -25.76 5.06
CA LEU A 190 -27.29 -24.62 5.54
C LEU A 190 -27.62 -24.70 7.03
N ASN A 191 -27.67 -23.53 7.68
CA ASN A 191 -28.30 -23.31 8.99
C ASN A 191 -27.81 -24.23 10.13
N GLY A 192 -26.49 -24.39 10.27
CA GLY A 192 -25.82 -25.22 11.28
C GLY A 192 -25.52 -26.65 10.84
N ALA A 193 -25.75 -26.99 9.57
CA ALA A 193 -25.43 -28.32 9.03
C ALA A 193 -23.92 -28.53 8.82
N GLU A 194 -23.45 -29.77 8.95
CA GLU A 194 -22.02 -30.09 9.03
C GLU A 194 -21.59 -31.25 8.12
N LEU A 195 -20.44 -31.09 7.47
CA LEU A 195 -19.67 -32.17 6.86
C LEU A 195 -18.36 -32.36 7.65
N SER A 196 -18.16 -33.49 8.31
CA SER A 196 -17.04 -33.66 9.25
C SER A 196 -16.24 -34.94 9.02
N ALA A 197 -14.92 -34.81 8.99
CA ALA A 197 -13.98 -35.91 9.08
C ALA A 197 -12.95 -35.71 10.21
N SER A 198 -13.32 -34.90 11.21
CA SER A 198 -12.47 -34.46 12.32
C SER A 198 -12.06 -35.60 13.28
N THR A 199 -11.00 -35.38 14.06
CA THR A 199 -10.58 -36.27 15.14
C THR A 199 -10.85 -35.62 16.51
N PHE A 200 -11.56 -36.33 17.39
CA PHE A 200 -11.81 -35.96 18.78
C PHE A 200 -11.03 -36.83 19.78
N GLY A 201 -10.20 -37.75 19.28
CA GLY A 201 -9.42 -38.70 20.05
C GLY A 201 -7.94 -38.69 19.65
N THR A 202 -7.29 -39.85 19.73
CA THR A 202 -5.88 -40.00 19.32
C THR A 202 -5.80 -40.62 17.93
N GLY A 203 -5.39 -39.88 16.92
CA GLY A 203 -5.39 -40.36 15.54
C GLY A 203 -5.51 -39.27 14.51
N ASN A 204 -5.13 -39.58 13.27
CA ASN A 204 -5.27 -38.63 12.16
C ASN A 204 -6.74 -38.47 11.76
N ALA A 205 -7.17 -37.24 11.52
CA ALA A 205 -8.45 -36.93 10.88
C ALA A 205 -8.43 -37.39 9.41
N GLY A 206 -9.61 -37.62 8.84
CA GLY A 206 -9.75 -37.91 7.40
C GLY A 206 -10.12 -36.66 6.60
N ASN A 207 -10.25 -36.75 5.29
CA ASN A 207 -10.48 -35.57 4.45
C ASN A 207 -11.97 -35.33 4.16
N VAL A 208 -12.33 -34.07 3.91
CA VAL A 208 -13.59 -33.72 3.26
C VAL A 208 -13.30 -33.36 1.81
N ILE A 209 -13.90 -34.07 0.85
CA ILE A 209 -13.64 -33.92 -0.59
C ILE A 209 -14.97 -33.71 -1.30
N ILE A 210 -15.13 -32.57 -1.95
CA ILE A 210 -16.37 -32.15 -2.59
C ILE A 210 -16.08 -31.79 -4.05
N LEU A 211 -16.74 -32.48 -4.99
CA LEU A 211 -16.61 -32.31 -6.43
C LEU A 211 -17.96 -31.88 -6.99
N ILE A 212 -18.09 -30.62 -7.38
CA ILE A 212 -19.36 -30.01 -7.75
C ILE A 212 -19.30 -29.45 -9.17
N ASP A 213 -20.25 -29.79 -10.02
CA ASP A 213 -20.21 -29.31 -11.41
C ASP A 213 -20.60 -27.83 -11.54
N GLU A 214 -21.45 -27.30 -10.66
CA GLU A 214 -21.93 -25.92 -10.70
C GLU A 214 -21.63 -25.16 -9.38
N THR A 215 -22.51 -25.21 -8.38
CA THR A 215 -22.39 -24.36 -7.19
C THR A 215 -22.27 -25.14 -5.90
N ALA A 216 -21.22 -24.85 -5.12
CA ALA A 216 -21.07 -25.26 -3.73
C ALA A 216 -21.45 -24.11 -2.79
N ARG A 217 -22.54 -24.25 -2.04
CA ARG A 217 -23.04 -23.21 -1.13
C ARG A 217 -22.99 -23.65 0.33
N PHE A 218 -22.31 -22.87 1.15
CA PHE A 218 -22.29 -22.97 2.61
C PHE A 218 -22.88 -21.68 3.18
N LYS A 219 -23.90 -21.78 4.03
CA LYS A 219 -24.59 -20.58 4.52
C LYS A 219 -25.18 -20.70 5.92
N GLY A 220 -24.89 -19.72 6.75
CA GLY A 220 -25.54 -19.52 8.04
C GLY A 220 -24.94 -20.39 9.14
N THR A 221 -25.59 -20.34 10.31
CA THR A 221 -25.17 -21.00 11.55
C THR A 221 -26.38 -21.61 12.26
N ASP A 222 -26.13 -22.40 13.31
CA ASP A 222 -27.14 -22.86 14.25
C ASP A 222 -27.72 -21.68 15.03
N SER A 223 -29.04 -21.50 14.91
CA SER A 223 -29.81 -20.43 15.56
C SER A 223 -29.84 -20.44 17.11
N ARG A 224 -29.16 -21.37 17.78
CA ARG A 224 -29.14 -21.49 19.25
C ARG A 224 -27.76 -21.24 19.85
N ASP A 225 -26.71 -21.80 19.26
CA ASP A 225 -25.35 -21.75 19.81
C ASP A 225 -24.32 -21.11 18.87
N GLY A 226 -24.72 -20.74 17.65
CA GLY A 226 -23.85 -20.06 16.69
C GLY A 226 -22.90 -21.01 15.93
N SER A 227 -23.03 -22.33 16.08
CA SER A 227 -22.22 -23.30 15.35
C SER A 227 -22.33 -23.09 13.84
N ALA A 228 -21.19 -23.02 13.15
CA ALA A 228 -21.15 -22.72 11.72
C ALA A 228 -21.71 -23.86 10.87
N SER A 229 -22.40 -23.52 9.78
CA SER A 229 -22.58 -24.47 8.68
C SER A 229 -21.24 -24.63 7.98
N GLY A 230 -20.83 -25.85 7.62
CA GLY A 230 -19.48 -25.98 7.11
C GLY A 230 -18.96 -27.36 6.77
N ALA A 231 -17.69 -27.37 6.38
CA ALA A 231 -16.88 -28.55 6.15
C ALA A 231 -15.65 -28.53 7.06
N PHE A 232 -15.46 -29.60 7.83
CA PHE A 232 -14.47 -29.66 8.90
C PHE A 232 -13.62 -30.92 8.85
N SER A 233 -12.30 -30.73 8.91
CA SER A 233 -11.33 -31.80 9.11
C SER A 233 -10.28 -31.39 10.15
N ARG A 234 -10.76 -31.27 11.38
CA ARG A 234 -10.01 -30.64 12.47
C ARG A 234 -9.39 -31.66 13.42
N ILE A 235 -8.39 -31.20 14.17
CA ILE A 235 -8.01 -31.83 15.45
C ILE A 235 -8.78 -31.09 16.55
N ALA A 236 -9.68 -31.77 17.25
CA ALA A 236 -10.48 -31.14 18.30
C ALA A 236 -9.65 -30.86 19.56
N SER A 237 -10.23 -30.12 20.51
CA SER A 237 -9.60 -29.84 21.79
C SER A 237 -9.27 -31.12 22.54
N SER A 238 -8.05 -31.21 23.08
CA SER A 238 -7.49 -32.40 23.74
C SER A 238 -7.29 -33.64 22.85
N ALA A 239 -7.54 -33.54 21.54
CA ALA A 239 -7.21 -34.59 20.58
C ALA A 239 -5.73 -34.50 20.18
N GLU A 240 -5.19 -35.60 19.66
CA GLU A 240 -3.81 -35.70 19.18
C GLU A 240 -3.76 -36.38 17.81
N GLY A 241 -3.08 -35.80 16.82
CA GLY A 241 -2.93 -36.41 15.50
C GLY A 241 -2.55 -35.41 14.41
N ARG A 242 -2.80 -35.75 13.16
CA ARG A 242 -2.76 -34.80 12.04
C ARG A 242 -4.16 -34.51 11.53
N GLY A 243 -4.47 -33.24 11.28
CA GLY A 243 -5.67 -32.79 10.59
C GLY A 243 -5.69 -33.33 9.16
N GLY A 244 -6.89 -33.55 8.64
CA GLY A 244 -7.08 -33.86 7.22
C GLY A 244 -7.39 -32.57 6.46
N ASP A 245 -7.42 -32.66 5.14
CA ASP A 245 -7.69 -31.49 4.31
C ASP A 245 -9.18 -31.35 4.00
N VAL A 246 -9.60 -30.11 3.77
CA VAL A 246 -10.88 -29.78 3.12
C VAL A 246 -10.57 -29.40 1.66
N ARG A 247 -11.07 -30.20 0.71
CA ARG A 247 -10.84 -30.02 -0.73
C ARG A 247 -12.17 -29.82 -1.45
N ILE A 248 -12.31 -28.70 -2.16
CA ILE A 248 -13.51 -28.39 -2.93
C ILE A 248 -13.11 -28.02 -4.35
N GLN A 249 -13.70 -28.72 -5.32
CA GLN A 249 -13.67 -28.35 -6.73
C GLN A 249 -15.09 -27.97 -7.15
N ALA A 250 -15.27 -26.78 -7.71
CA ALA A 250 -16.57 -26.30 -8.15
C ALA A 250 -16.44 -25.30 -9.29
N ARG A 251 -17.53 -25.05 -10.03
CA ARG A 251 -17.57 -23.87 -10.89
C ARG A 251 -17.64 -22.58 -10.08
N ASN A 252 -18.50 -22.55 -9.05
CA ASN A 252 -18.65 -21.44 -8.12
C ASN A 252 -18.72 -21.96 -6.69
N ILE A 253 -18.18 -21.18 -5.74
CA ILE A 253 -18.36 -21.42 -4.31
C ILE A 253 -18.86 -20.16 -3.60
N GLU A 254 -19.81 -20.35 -2.69
CA GLU A 254 -20.38 -19.31 -1.83
C GLU A 254 -20.24 -19.74 -0.36
N VAL A 255 -19.49 -18.98 0.45
CA VAL A 255 -19.34 -19.18 1.89
C VAL A 255 -19.88 -17.94 2.60
N LEU A 256 -21.09 -18.04 3.15
CA LEU A 256 -21.90 -16.89 3.52
C LEU A 256 -22.39 -16.92 4.96
N ASN A 257 -22.56 -15.73 5.55
CA ASN A 257 -23.31 -15.51 6.79
C ASN A 257 -22.84 -16.37 8.00
N GLY A 258 -21.53 -16.43 8.24
CA GLY A 258 -20.90 -17.16 9.33
C GLY A 258 -20.58 -18.64 9.02
N ALA A 259 -20.70 -19.06 7.75
CA ALA A 259 -20.33 -20.40 7.34
C ALA A 259 -18.82 -20.60 7.27
N GLU A 260 -18.34 -21.82 7.50
CA GLU A 260 -16.90 -22.08 7.72
C GLU A 260 -16.39 -23.30 6.96
N LEU A 261 -15.20 -23.17 6.36
CA LEU A 261 -14.39 -24.27 5.86
C LEU A 261 -13.13 -24.37 6.73
N SER A 262 -12.92 -25.47 7.46
CA SER A 262 -11.80 -25.49 8.42
C SER A 262 -11.09 -26.83 8.55
N ALA A 263 -9.77 -26.73 8.60
CA ALA A 263 -8.83 -27.81 8.86
C ALA A 263 -7.90 -27.49 10.06
N SER A 264 -8.31 -26.52 10.90
CA SER A 264 -7.56 -26.04 12.07
C SER A 264 -7.24 -27.14 13.10
N THR A 265 -6.24 -26.88 13.94
CA THR A 265 -5.90 -27.70 15.11
C THR A 265 -6.24 -26.97 16.40
N PHE A 266 -7.06 -27.60 17.24
CA PHE A 266 -7.40 -27.18 18.60
C PHE A 266 -6.71 -28.05 19.67
N GLY A 267 -5.96 -29.06 19.24
CA GLY A 267 -5.29 -30.04 20.07
C GLY A 267 -3.78 -30.10 19.82
N THR A 268 -3.20 -31.29 19.90
CA THR A 268 -1.78 -31.49 19.62
C THR A 268 -1.58 -32.13 18.24
N GLY A 269 -0.82 -31.47 17.39
CA GLY A 269 -0.38 -31.94 16.07
C GLY A 269 -0.78 -31.01 14.93
N ASP A 270 -0.36 -31.40 13.72
CA ASP A 270 -0.38 -30.54 12.53
C ASP A 270 -1.82 -30.36 11.99
N ALA A 271 -2.22 -29.13 11.67
CA ALA A 271 -3.46 -28.82 10.96
C ALA A 271 -3.40 -29.32 9.49
N GLY A 272 -4.57 -29.54 8.88
CA GLY A 272 -4.67 -29.87 7.46
C GLY A 272 -4.90 -28.63 6.59
N ASN A 273 -4.91 -28.75 5.27
CA ASN A 273 -5.08 -27.62 4.36
C ASN A 273 -6.55 -27.39 3.98
N VAL A 274 -6.91 -26.15 3.63
CA VAL A 274 -8.13 -25.86 2.88
C VAL A 274 -7.72 -25.55 1.44
N ILE A 275 -8.23 -26.32 0.48
CA ILE A 275 -7.85 -26.23 -0.94
C ILE A 275 -9.11 -26.08 -1.79
N LEU A 276 -9.23 -24.94 -2.46
CA LEU A 276 -10.36 -24.60 -3.32
C LEU A 276 -9.87 -24.45 -4.77
N LEU A 277 -10.43 -25.25 -5.68
CA LEU A 277 -10.19 -25.19 -7.12
C LEU A 277 -11.50 -24.78 -7.80
N ILE A 278 -11.61 -23.49 -8.10
CA ILE A 278 -12.86 -22.86 -8.52
C ILE A 278 -12.72 -22.37 -9.96
N ASP A 279 -13.60 -22.77 -10.87
CA ASP A 279 -13.43 -22.40 -12.28
C ASP A 279 -13.79 -20.92 -12.54
N GLU A 280 -14.77 -20.37 -11.81
CA GLU A 280 -15.25 -19.00 -11.99
C GLU A 280 -15.05 -18.17 -10.72
N THR A 281 -16.03 -18.12 -9.81
CA THR A 281 -16.00 -17.21 -8.66
C THR A 281 -15.97 -17.94 -7.32
N ALA A 282 -15.00 -17.57 -6.49
CA ALA A 282 -14.97 -17.89 -5.07
C ALA A 282 -15.44 -16.69 -4.25
N ARG A 283 -16.63 -16.78 -3.62
CA ARG A 283 -17.22 -15.69 -2.84
C ARG A 283 -17.32 -16.03 -1.37
N PHE A 284 -16.74 -15.19 -0.53
CA PHE A 284 -16.84 -15.21 0.92
C PHE A 284 -17.50 -13.92 1.39
N GLN A 285 -18.55 -14.01 2.22
CA GLN A 285 -19.25 -12.81 2.66
C GLN A 285 -19.90 -12.95 4.05
N GLY A 286 -19.62 -12.00 4.93
CA GLY A 286 -20.39 -11.72 6.14
C GLY A 286 -20.01 -12.54 7.40
N ILE A 287 -20.74 -12.29 8.49
CA ILE A 287 -20.66 -12.93 9.83
C ILE A 287 -22.07 -13.28 10.30
N ASP A 288 -22.22 -14.25 11.22
CA ASP A 288 -23.51 -14.49 11.89
C ASP A 288 -24.00 -13.29 12.71
N SER A 289 -25.19 -12.83 12.31
CA SER A 289 -26.04 -11.77 12.85
C SER A 289 -26.19 -11.66 14.38
N ARG A 290 -25.96 -12.72 15.17
CA ARG A 290 -26.32 -12.71 16.61
C ARG A 290 -25.19 -12.32 17.55
N ASP A 291 -23.99 -12.85 17.34
CA ASP A 291 -22.91 -12.79 18.35
C ASP A 291 -21.69 -11.99 17.86
N GLY A 292 -21.58 -11.74 16.55
CA GLY A 292 -20.48 -10.97 15.96
C GLY A 292 -19.12 -11.67 15.97
N SER A 293 -19.05 -12.95 16.35
CA SER A 293 -17.79 -13.66 16.61
C SER A 293 -17.29 -14.55 15.47
N SER A 294 -18.17 -15.06 14.59
CA SER A 294 -17.80 -16.09 13.61
C SER A 294 -17.80 -15.54 12.19
N ALA A 295 -16.61 -15.21 11.68
CA ALA A 295 -16.38 -14.82 10.29
C ALA A 295 -16.74 -15.95 9.33
N SER A 296 -17.40 -15.62 8.22
CA SER A 296 -17.42 -16.54 7.09
C SER A 296 -16.00 -16.68 6.56
N GLY A 297 -15.55 -17.90 6.27
CA GLY A 297 -14.15 -18.03 5.93
C GLY A 297 -13.61 -19.43 5.71
N ALA A 298 -12.32 -19.45 5.42
CA ALA A 298 -11.48 -20.63 5.32
C ALA A 298 -10.35 -20.56 6.35
N PHE A 299 -10.20 -21.61 7.18
CA PHE A 299 -9.31 -21.59 8.33
C PHE A 299 -8.42 -22.84 8.40
N SER A 300 -7.13 -22.63 8.60
CA SER A 300 -6.16 -23.69 8.90
C SER A 300 -5.16 -23.22 9.98
N SER A 301 -5.73 -22.83 11.11
CA SER A 301 -5.00 -22.16 12.19
C SER A 301 -4.56 -23.11 13.30
N ILE A 302 -3.60 -22.67 14.10
CA ILE A 302 -3.26 -23.27 15.40
C ILE A 302 -4.02 -22.50 16.47
N GLU A 303 -5.09 -23.08 16.98
CA GLU A 303 -6.04 -22.41 17.86
C GLU A 303 -5.51 -22.29 19.31
N PRO A 304 -6.17 -21.50 20.19
CA PRO A 304 -5.71 -21.32 21.56
C PRO A 304 -5.47 -22.64 22.30
N ASN A 305 -4.33 -22.75 22.98
CA ASN A 305 -3.84 -23.96 23.66
C ASN A 305 -3.46 -25.15 22.75
N ALA A 306 -3.56 -25.01 21.43
CA ALA A 306 -3.09 -26.02 20.48
C ALA A 306 -1.58 -25.93 20.26
N LYS A 307 -0.99 -27.01 19.76
CA LYS A 307 0.43 -27.05 19.38
C LYS A 307 0.65 -27.86 18.11
N GLY A 308 1.34 -27.30 17.12
CA GLY A 308 1.65 -28.05 15.89
C GLY A 308 2.20 -27.18 14.76
N THR A 309 2.03 -27.64 13.53
CA THR A 309 2.21 -26.85 12.31
C THR A 309 0.84 -26.51 11.72
N GLY A 310 0.59 -25.27 11.35
CA GLY A 310 -0.59 -24.83 10.61
C GLY A 310 -0.57 -25.36 9.18
N GLY A 311 -1.74 -25.55 8.59
CA GLY A 311 -1.87 -25.88 7.17
C GLY A 311 -2.09 -24.61 6.36
N ASP A 312 -2.05 -24.74 5.03
CA ASP A 312 -2.27 -23.61 4.14
C ASP A 312 -3.75 -23.45 3.78
N VAL A 313 -4.15 -22.22 3.48
CA VAL A 313 -5.39 -21.92 2.76
C VAL A 313 -5.00 -21.60 1.31
N ARG A 314 -5.39 -22.46 0.37
CA ARG A 314 -5.09 -22.33 -1.06
C ARG A 314 -6.35 -22.14 -1.88
N ILE A 315 -6.42 -21.07 -2.65
CA ILE A 315 -7.55 -20.79 -3.55
C ILE A 315 -7.00 -20.54 -4.96
N GLN A 316 -7.50 -21.31 -5.92
CA GLN A 316 -7.36 -21.03 -7.34
C GLN A 316 -8.74 -20.68 -7.90
N ALA A 317 -8.88 -19.50 -8.51
CA ALA A 317 -10.15 -19.06 -9.08
C ALA A 317 -9.96 -18.09 -10.26
N ARG A 318 -11.00 -17.91 -11.08
CA ARG A 318 -11.01 -16.78 -12.03
C ARG A 318 -11.15 -15.46 -11.27
N ASN A 319 -12.12 -15.38 -10.36
CA ASN A 319 -12.36 -14.23 -9.49
C ASN A 319 -12.45 -14.67 -8.02
N LEU A 320 -11.95 -13.83 -7.12
CA LEU A 320 -12.12 -13.99 -5.67
C LEU A 320 -12.76 -12.73 -5.09
N GLU A 321 -13.77 -12.92 -4.26
CA GLU A 321 -14.47 -11.86 -3.52
C GLU A 321 -14.46 -12.22 -2.02
N VAL A 322 -13.86 -11.36 -1.20
CA VAL A 322 -13.84 -11.48 0.27
C VAL A 322 -14.42 -10.21 0.86
N LEU A 323 -15.67 -10.31 1.35
CA LEU A 323 -16.53 -9.15 1.59
C LEU A 323 -17.10 -9.13 3.02
N ASP A 324 -17.42 -7.93 3.50
CA ASP A 324 -18.22 -7.67 4.72
C ASP A 324 -17.73 -8.39 6.00
N GLY A 325 -16.42 -8.44 6.22
CA GLY A 325 -15.78 -9.06 7.39
C GLY A 325 -15.49 -10.56 7.24
N ALA A 326 -15.52 -11.10 6.02
CA ALA A 326 -15.09 -12.47 5.75
C ALA A 326 -13.57 -12.63 5.81
N GLN A 327 -13.08 -13.80 6.23
CA GLN A 327 -11.66 -14.00 6.53
C GLN A 327 -11.09 -15.30 5.94
N LEU A 328 -9.85 -15.23 5.45
CA LEU A 328 -9.04 -16.39 5.05
C LEU A 328 -7.82 -16.45 5.97
N SER A 329 -7.65 -17.51 6.76
CA SER A 329 -6.68 -17.46 7.87
C SER A 329 -5.92 -18.76 8.15
N THR A 330 -4.64 -18.59 8.52
CA THR A 330 -3.69 -19.65 8.88
C THR A 330 -2.92 -19.35 10.17
N GLY A 331 -3.43 -18.44 11.01
CA GLY A 331 -2.71 -17.86 12.15
C GLY A 331 -2.34 -18.82 13.30
N ILE A 332 -1.50 -18.33 14.21
CA ILE A 332 -1.09 -19.02 15.45
C ILE A 332 -1.66 -18.29 16.66
N PHE A 333 -2.61 -18.92 17.35
CA PHE A 333 -3.12 -18.50 18.66
C PHE A 333 -2.67 -19.44 19.79
N GLY A 334 -2.12 -20.60 19.43
CA GLY A 334 -1.43 -21.53 20.33
C GLY A 334 0.10 -21.44 20.17
N ALA A 335 0.77 -22.58 19.99
CA ALA A 335 2.21 -22.63 19.79
C ALA A 335 2.62 -23.41 18.53
N GLY A 336 3.45 -22.85 17.64
CA GLY A 336 3.84 -23.58 16.43
C GLY A 336 4.43 -22.79 15.28
N ILE A 337 4.23 -23.29 14.06
CA ILE A 337 4.61 -22.63 12.81
C ILE A 337 3.34 -22.52 11.97
N ALA A 338 3.00 -21.33 11.47
CA ALA A 338 1.79 -21.11 10.68
C ALA A 338 1.95 -21.63 9.25
N GLY A 339 0.83 -22.01 8.64
CA GLY A 339 0.76 -22.15 7.18
C GLY A 339 0.58 -20.78 6.51
N SER A 340 0.55 -20.76 5.19
CA SER A 340 0.37 -19.55 4.38
C SER A 340 -1.02 -19.46 3.77
N VAL A 341 -1.49 -18.24 3.53
CA VAL A 341 -2.62 -17.98 2.63
C VAL A 341 -2.06 -17.79 1.22
N ILE A 342 -2.51 -18.60 0.26
CA ILE A 342 -1.99 -18.61 -1.11
C ILE A 342 -3.15 -18.50 -2.09
N LEU A 343 -3.21 -17.41 -2.85
CA LEU A 343 -4.28 -17.08 -3.76
C LEU A 343 -3.73 -16.96 -5.18
N LEU A 344 -4.25 -17.78 -6.10
CA LEU A 344 -3.90 -17.81 -7.52
C LEU A 344 -5.15 -17.44 -8.32
N ILE A 345 -5.28 -16.16 -8.67
CA ILE A 345 -6.48 -15.59 -9.25
C ILE A 345 -6.21 -15.17 -10.69
N ASP A 346 -7.01 -15.61 -11.67
CA ASP A 346 -6.71 -15.31 -13.07
C ASP A 346 -7.07 -13.87 -13.49
N GLU A 347 -8.07 -13.29 -12.83
CA GLU A 347 -8.61 -11.96 -13.11
C GLU A 347 -8.46 -11.05 -11.88
N THR A 348 -9.52 -10.87 -11.09
CA THR A 348 -9.56 -9.92 -9.96
C THR A 348 -9.65 -10.64 -8.62
N ALA A 349 -8.74 -10.28 -7.71
CA ALA A 349 -8.86 -10.57 -6.28
C ALA A 349 -9.39 -9.32 -5.56
N GLN A 350 -10.63 -9.38 -5.07
CA GLN A 350 -11.29 -8.25 -4.40
C GLN A 350 -11.45 -8.53 -2.90
N PHE A 351 -10.98 -7.60 -2.08
CA PHE A 351 -11.21 -7.54 -0.65
C PHE A 351 -11.88 -6.21 -0.33
N GLU A 352 -13.06 -6.25 0.26
CA GLU A 352 -13.85 -5.03 0.47
C GLU A 352 -14.60 -5.05 1.79
N GLY A 353 -14.58 -3.90 2.45
CA GLY A 353 -15.44 -3.62 3.57
C GLY A 353 -15.04 -4.34 4.86
N VAL A 354 -15.88 -4.11 5.87
CA VAL A 354 -15.71 -4.67 7.19
C VAL A 354 -17.04 -5.22 7.70
N ASN A 355 -16.97 -5.95 8.81
CA ASN A 355 -18.16 -6.31 9.53
C ASN A 355 -18.85 -5.09 10.12
N SER A 356 -20.08 -4.82 9.69
CA SER A 356 -20.86 -3.64 10.10
C SER A 356 -21.15 -3.53 11.60
N ARG A 357 -20.86 -4.56 12.41
CA ARG A 357 -21.15 -4.61 13.85
C ARG A 357 -19.89 -4.64 14.72
N SER A 358 -18.89 -5.43 14.34
CA SER A 358 -17.65 -5.62 15.09
C SER A 358 -16.50 -4.74 14.59
N GLY A 359 -16.59 -4.17 13.39
CA GLY A 359 -15.47 -3.50 12.73
C GLY A 359 -14.45 -4.49 12.15
N SER A 360 -14.64 -5.80 12.32
CA SER A 360 -13.67 -6.80 11.84
C SER A 360 -13.46 -6.70 10.32
N PRO A 361 -12.23 -6.55 9.83
CA PRO A 361 -11.97 -6.35 8.40
C PRO A 361 -12.20 -7.61 7.58
N SER A 362 -12.63 -7.43 6.33
CA SER A 362 -12.48 -8.46 5.29
C SER A 362 -10.99 -8.65 5.01
N GLY A 363 -10.52 -9.88 4.78
CA GLY A 363 -9.10 -10.03 4.52
C GLY A 363 -8.48 -11.41 4.58
N THR A 364 -7.16 -11.40 4.49
CA THR A 364 -6.30 -12.56 4.71
C THR A 364 -5.45 -12.36 5.96
N PHE A 365 -5.34 -13.37 6.81
CA PHE A 365 -4.66 -13.25 8.10
C PHE A 365 -3.74 -14.45 8.36
N SER A 366 -2.45 -14.18 8.53
CA SER A 366 -1.45 -15.20 8.88
C SER A 366 -0.66 -14.77 10.13
N ASN A 367 -1.42 -14.31 11.13
CA ASN A 367 -0.89 -13.63 12.29
C ASN A 367 -0.39 -14.60 13.36
N ILE A 368 0.60 -14.19 14.15
CA ILE A 368 0.78 -14.72 15.50
C ILE A 368 -0.13 -13.90 16.42
N GLY A 369 -1.26 -14.49 16.84
CA GLY A 369 -2.24 -13.83 17.69
C GLY A 369 -1.74 -13.56 19.11
N ILE A 370 -2.56 -12.86 19.89
CA ILE A 370 -2.26 -12.55 21.30
C ILE A 370 -2.07 -13.86 22.08
N ASN A 371 -0.97 -13.96 22.82
CA ASN A 371 -0.49 -15.19 23.50
C ASN A 371 -0.03 -16.33 22.58
N GLY A 372 -0.07 -16.13 21.27
CA GLY A 372 0.52 -17.06 20.31
C GLY A 372 2.04 -17.06 20.41
N GLU A 373 2.67 -18.22 20.22
CA GLU A 373 4.13 -18.37 20.19
C GLU A 373 4.57 -19.14 18.94
N GLY A 374 5.45 -18.58 18.10
CA GLY A 374 5.85 -19.31 16.90
C GLY A 374 6.54 -18.54 15.78
N ILE A 375 6.29 -19.00 14.55
CA ILE A 375 6.72 -18.34 13.31
C ILE A 375 5.49 -18.15 12.43
N GLY A 376 5.19 -16.91 12.07
CA GLY A 376 4.07 -16.53 11.20
C GLY A 376 4.26 -17.06 9.78
N GLY A 377 3.14 -17.35 9.10
CA GLY A 377 3.15 -17.72 7.69
C GLY A 377 2.96 -16.51 6.79
N ASP A 378 3.14 -16.68 5.49
CA ASP A 378 3.01 -15.58 4.52
C ASP A 378 1.60 -15.47 3.95
N VAL A 379 1.25 -14.27 3.49
CA VAL A 379 0.14 -14.03 2.56
C VAL A 379 0.73 -13.87 1.15
N ARG A 380 0.30 -14.70 0.20
CA ARG A 380 0.76 -14.66 -1.19
C ARG A 380 -0.41 -14.55 -2.15
N ILE A 381 -0.41 -13.51 -2.98
CA ILE A 381 -1.45 -13.27 -3.98
C ILE A 381 -0.81 -13.12 -5.35
N GLN A 382 -1.28 -13.91 -6.30
CA GLN A 382 -1.03 -13.70 -7.72
C GLN A 382 -2.38 -13.39 -8.39
N ALA A 383 -2.48 -12.25 -9.06
CA ALA A 383 -3.70 -11.83 -9.74
C ALA A 383 -3.40 -10.95 -10.95
N ARG A 384 -4.38 -10.73 -11.84
CA ARG A 384 -4.26 -9.65 -12.83
C ARG A 384 -4.50 -8.30 -12.17
N ASN A 385 -5.57 -8.21 -11.38
CA ASN A 385 -5.94 -7.03 -10.62
C ASN A 385 -6.16 -7.40 -9.15
N LEU A 386 -5.73 -6.50 -8.26
CA LEU A 386 -5.96 -6.61 -6.81
C LEU A 386 -6.63 -5.33 -6.32
N GLU A 387 -7.73 -5.48 -5.60
CA GLU A 387 -8.47 -4.40 -4.96
C GLU A 387 -8.58 -4.69 -3.46
N VAL A 388 -8.08 -3.77 -2.63
CA VAL A 388 -8.19 -3.82 -1.16
C VAL A 388 -8.82 -2.51 -0.69
N LEU A 389 -10.11 -2.57 -0.41
CA LEU A 389 -10.99 -1.41 -0.31
C LEU A 389 -11.71 -1.35 1.06
N ASP A 390 -12.07 -0.14 1.46
CA ASP A 390 -13.05 0.14 2.54
C ASP A 390 -12.76 -0.55 3.89
N GLY A 391 -11.49 -0.51 4.32
CA GLY A 391 -11.01 -1.10 5.57
C GLY A 391 -10.58 -2.55 5.47
N ALA A 392 -10.56 -3.15 4.27
CA ALA A 392 -10.08 -4.52 4.09
C ALA A 392 -8.56 -4.64 4.27
N GLN A 393 -8.07 -5.80 4.75
CA GLN A 393 -6.67 -5.95 5.16
C GLN A 393 -6.01 -7.25 4.70
N LEU A 394 -4.72 -7.15 4.35
CA LEU A 394 -3.84 -8.28 4.10
C LEU A 394 -2.75 -8.32 5.18
N VAL A 395 -2.80 -9.28 6.11
CA VAL A 395 -2.03 -9.21 7.36
C VAL A 395 -1.22 -10.48 7.63
N ALA A 396 0.06 -10.29 7.99
CA ALA A 396 0.94 -11.34 8.48
C ALA A 396 1.75 -10.89 9.72
N SER A 397 1.11 -10.12 10.61
CA SER A 397 1.71 -9.46 11.78
C SER A 397 1.94 -10.40 12.98
N THR A 398 2.71 -9.95 13.96
CA THR A 398 2.91 -10.65 15.25
C THR A 398 2.39 -9.81 16.43
N PHE A 399 1.36 -10.32 17.11
CA PHE A 399 0.79 -9.81 18.37
C PHE A 399 1.30 -10.60 19.59
N GLY A 400 1.95 -11.73 19.34
CA GLY A 400 2.48 -12.65 20.36
C GLY A 400 4.00 -12.69 20.37
N ILE A 401 4.57 -13.87 20.59
CA ILE A 401 6.02 -14.09 20.62
C ILE A 401 6.43 -14.87 19.37
N GLY A 402 7.19 -14.27 18.47
CA GLY A 402 7.63 -14.92 17.26
C GLY A 402 7.80 -13.99 16.07
N ASP A 403 8.51 -14.48 15.07
CA ASP A 403 8.77 -13.75 13.84
C ASP A 403 7.50 -13.71 12.96
N ALA A 404 7.15 -12.53 12.49
CA ALA A 404 6.02 -12.28 11.59
C ALA A 404 6.29 -12.84 10.18
N GLY A 405 5.21 -13.12 9.45
CA GLY A 405 5.28 -13.51 8.04
C GLY A 405 5.27 -12.31 7.11
N SER A 406 5.47 -12.53 5.81
CA SER A 406 5.48 -11.49 4.77
C SER A 406 4.18 -11.45 3.96
N VAL A 407 3.85 -10.27 3.43
CA VAL A 407 2.81 -10.09 2.41
C VAL A 407 3.49 -9.94 1.06
N ILE A 408 3.19 -10.83 0.11
CA ILE A 408 3.84 -10.92 -1.20
C ILE A 408 2.78 -10.89 -2.30
N LEU A 409 2.80 -9.84 -3.12
CA LEU A 409 1.80 -9.56 -4.14
C LEU A 409 2.47 -9.52 -5.52
N LEU A 410 2.00 -10.38 -6.42
CA LEU A 410 2.44 -10.47 -7.82
C LEU A 410 1.23 -10.16 -8.70
N ILE A 411 1.08 -8.89 -9.06
CA ILE A 411 -0.12 -8.39 -9.73
C ILE A 411 0.23 -7.96 -11.16
N ASP A 412 -0.40 -8.53 -12.18
CA ASP A 412 0.04 -8.28 -13.56
C ASP A 412 -0.26 -6.85 -14.04
N GLU A 413 -1.41 -6.28 -13.65
CA GLU A 413 -1.86 -4.95 -14.06
C GLU A 413 -1.82 -3.98 -12.87
N THR A 414 -2.91 -3.88 -12.10
CA THR A 414 -3.05 -2.84 -11.06
C THR A 414 -3.27 -3.44 -9.68
N ALA A 415 -2.47 -3.00 -8.72
CA ALA A 415 -2.72 -3.20 -7.29
C ALA A 415 -3.28 -1.90 -6.70
N GLN A 416 -4.53 -1.91 -6.25
CA GLN A 416 -5.21 -0.76 -5.66
C GLN A 416 -5.52 -1.01 -4.19
N PHE A 417 -5.13 -0.04 -3.36
CA PHE A 417 -5.46 0.05 -1.95
C PHE A 417 -6.16 1.39 -1.71
N GLU A 418 -7.36 1.35 -1.13
CA GLU A 418 -8.14 2.58 -0.96
C GLU A 418 -9.02 2.56 0.27
N GLY A 419 -9.10 3.71 0.94
CA GLY A 419 -10.07 3.99 1.97
C GLY A 419 -9.74 3.38 3.33
N VAL A 420 -10.69 3.57 4.25
CA VAL A 420 -10.63 3.10 5.63
C VAL A 420 -11.96 2.50 6.03
N ASN A 421 -11.95 1.78 7.15
CA ASN A 421 -13.12 1.25 7.79
C ASN A 421 -14.00 2.40 8.31
N PRO A 422 -15.28 2.48 7.90
CA PRO A 422 -16.19 3.56 8.31
C PRO A 422 -16.61 3.50 9.79
N ILE A 423 -16.23 2.47 10.56
CA ILE A 423 -16.64 2.24 11.95
C ILE A 423 -15.56 2.64 12.94
N ASP A 424 -14.34 2.17 12.73
CA ASP A 424 -13.22 2.34 13.67
C ASP A 424 -11.97 2.96 13.04
N THR A 425 -12.11 3.46 11.80
CA THR A 425 -11.05 4.08 10.98
C THR A 425 -9.85 3.18 10.67
N SER A 426 -9.95 1.87 10.94
CA SER A 426 -8.91 0.93 10.50
C SER A 426 -8.69 1.00 8.99
N ILE A 427 -7.46 1.23 8.61
CA ILE A 427 -7.03 1.50 7.25
C ILE A 427 -7.07 0.26 6.35
N SER A 428 -7.43 0.44 5.07
CA SER A 428 -7.17 -0.56 4.04
C SER A 428 -5.67 -0.72 3.84
N GLY A 429 -5.18 -1.94 3.64
CA GLY A 429 -3.74 -2.08 3.45
C GLY A 429 -3.14 -3.48 3.52
N ALA A 430 -1.81 -3.49 3.47
CA ALA A 430 -0.98 -4.66 3.69
C ALA A 430 -0.06 -4.43 4.90
N PHE A 431 -0.07 -5.37 5.86
CA PHE A 431 0.53 -5.19 7.18
C PHE A 431 1.38 -6.41 7.58
N THR A 432 2.60 -6.14 8.05
CA THR A 432 3.57 -7.16 8.52
C THR A 432 4.27 -6.74 9.81
N SER A 433 3.51 -6.10 10.70
CA SER A 433 4.04 -5.35 11.83
C SER A 433 4.27 -6.22 13.07
N ILE A 434 5.19 -5.78 13.93
CA ILE A 434 5.24 -6.24 15.33
C ILE A 434 4.30 -5.34 16.12
N GLU A 435 3.17 -5.89 16.52
CA GLU A 435 2.07 -5.15 17.15
C GLU A 435 2.38 -4.85 18.62
N PRO A 436 1.60 -3.99 19.30
CA PRO A 436 1.81 -3.68 20.71
C PRO A 436 1.89 -4.95 21.59
N ASN A 437 2.95 -5.05 22.39
CA ASN A 437 3.33 -6.22 23.20
C ASN A 437 3.86 -7.44 22.42
N GLY A 438 3.83 -7.41 21.09
CA GLY A 438 4.46 -8.40 20.24
C GLY A 438 5.99 -8.39 20.38
N LYS A 439 6.62 -9.56 20.18
CA LYS A 439 8.08 -9.70 20.22
C LYS A 439 8.58 -10.67 19.14
N GLY A 440 9.46 -10.20 18.26
CA GLY A 440 10.05 -11.02 17.19
C GLY A 440 10.68 -10.16 16.10
N ALA A 441 10.97 -10.72 14.94
CA ALA A 441 11.27 -9.93 13.74
C ALA A 441 10.00 -9.67 12.92
N GLY A 442 9.88 -8.47 12.35
CA GLY A 442 8.83 -8.09 11.41
C GLY A 442 9.02 -8.75 10.05
N GLY A 443 7.92 -9.03 9.37
CA GLY A 443 7.93 -9.48 7.98
C GLY A 443 8.02 -8.31 7.01
N GLY A 444 8.08 -8.58 5.71
CA GLY A 444 8.13 -7.52 4.69
C GLY A 444 6.89 -7.48 3.81
N VAL A 445 6.55 -6.29 3.32
CA VAL A 445 5.56 -6.09 2.26
C VAL A 445 6.29 -6.02 0.91
N ARG A 446 5.97 -6.92 -0.02
CA ARG A 446 6.59 -6.97 -1.35
C ARG A 446 5.53 -6.94 -2.43
N ILE A 447 5.58 -5.94 -3.31
CA ILE A 447 4.63 -5.79 -4.41
C ILE A 447 5.38 -5.70 -5.73
N ARG A 448 5.00 -6.52 -6.70
CA ARG A 448 5.35 -6.36 -8.11
C ARG A 448 4.08 -6.12 -8.90
N SER A 449 4.01 -5.00 -9.62
CA SER A 449 2.88 -4.71 -10.51
C SER A 449 3.20 -3.78 -11.66
N GLN A 450 2.30 -3.67 -12.65
CA GLN A 450 2.42 -2.62 -13.67
C GLN A 450 2.12 -1.25 -13.05
N ASN A 451 1.02 -1.13 -12.30
CA ASN A 451 0.64 0.08 -11.58
C ASN A 451 0.35 -0.24 -10.11
N LEU A 452 0.65 0.72 -9.23
CA LEU A 452 0.28 0.69 -7.82
C LEU A 452 -0.44 1.98 -7.46
N GLU A 453 -1.61 1.87 -6.85
CA GLU A 453 -2.38 2.99 -6.32
C GLU A 453 -2.65 2.77 -4.83
N VAL A 454 -2.22 3.72 -3.99
CA VAL A 454 -2.46 3.74 -2.55
C VAL A 454 -3.12 5.07 -2.21
N LEU A 455 -4.42 5.03 -1.94
CA LEU A 455 -5.30 6.19 -1.99
C LEU A 455 -6.09 6.36 -0.69
N ASN A 456 -6.48 7.61 -0.40
CA ASN A 456 -7.49 7.97 0.61
C ASN A 456 -7.26 7.29 1.98
N GLY A 457 -6.04 7.40 2.52
CA GLY A 457 -5.66 6.89 3.85
C GLY A 457 -5.13 5.46 3.89
N ALA A 458 -5.21 4.69 2.79
CA ALA A 458 -4.71 3.32 2.75
C ALA A 458 -3.18 3.23 2.94
N GLN A 459 -2.67 2.14 3.53
CA GLN A 459 -1.24 2.01 3.85
C GLN A 459 -0.62 0.65 3.51
N LEU A 460 0.69 0.67 3.26
CA LEU A 460 1.56 -0.50 3.14
C LEU A 460 2.60 -0.44 4.26
N SER A 461 2.49 -1.29 5.30
CA SER A 461 3.31 -1.16 6.51
C SER A 461 4.02 -2.44 6.93
N ALA A 462 5.26 -2.28 7.35
CA ALA A 462 6.12 -3.32 7.90
C ALA A 462 6.80 -2.89 9.22
N GLY A 463 6.18 -1.97 9.97
CA GLY A 463 6.74 -1.33 11.16
C GLY A 463 6.79 -2.18 12.43
N THR A 464 7.17 -1.54 13.54
CA THR A 464 7.22 -2.16 14.88
C THR A 464 6.67 -1.21 15.95
N SER A 465 5.59 -1.62 16.59
CA SER A 465 5.03 -1.06 17.84
C SER A 465 5.40 -1.90 19.08
N GLY A 466 6.05 -3.05 18.87
CA GLY A 466 6.47 -3.98 19.92
C GLY A 466 7.99 -4.05 20.07
N ILE A 467 8.53 -5.24 20.35
CA ILE A 467 9.97 -5.45 20.56
C ILE A 467 10.56 -6.27 19.42
N GLY A 468 11.43 -5.64 18.64
CA GLY A 468 12.25 -6.25 17.60
C GLY A 468 12.26 -5.46 16.29
N ASN A 469 13.02 -5.96 15.33
CA ASN A 469 13.31 -5.24 14.08
C ASN A 469 12.09 -5.27 13.16
N ALA A 470 11.69 -4.10 12.64
CA ALA A 470 10.72 -3.97 11.56
C ALA A 470 11.25 -4.62 10.27
N GLY A 471 10.35 -4.97 9.35
CA GLY A 471 10.73 -5.49 8.04
C GLY A 471 10.61 -4.46 6.92
N ASN A 472 11.01 -4.80 5.70
CA ASN A 472 11.10 -3.83 4.61
C ASN A 472 9.81 -3.75 3.78
N VAL A 473 9.52 -2.56 3.25
CA VAL A 473 8.53 -2.39 2.17
C VAL A 473 9.27 -2.27 0.85
N VAL A 474 9.02 -3.19 -0.09
CA VAL A 474 9.69 -3.26 -1.39
C VAL A 474 8.67 -3.26 -2.52
N LEU A 475 8.67 -2.21 -3.33
CA LEU A 475 7.74 -2.00 -4.43
C LEU A 475 8.50 -1.98 -5.75
N LEU A 476 8.16 -2.91 -6.64
CA LEU A 476 8.74 -3.08 -7.97
C LEU A 476 7.63 -2.83 -9.01
N ILE A 477 7.50 -1.57 -9.42
CA ILE A 477 6.39 -1.11 -10.25
C ILE A 477 6.90 -0.85 -11.67
N ASP A 478 6.30 -1.45 -12.68
CA ASP A 478 6.84 -1.33 -14.05
C ASP A 478 6.50 0.05 -14.68
N GLU A 479 5.37 0.67 -14.33
CA GLU A 479 4.97 2.01 -14.80
C GLU A 479 4.87 3.02 -13.65
N THR A 480 3.71 3.19 -13.02
CA THR A 480 3.47 4.28 -12.05
C THR A 480 3.15 3.75 -10.67
N ALA A 481 3.91 4.21 -9.67
CA ALA A 481 3.55 4.09 -8.26
C ALA A 481 2.94 5.41 -7.78
N ARG A 482 1.65 5.39 -7.38
CA ARG A 482 0.91 6.57 -6.95
C ARG A 482 0.45 6.41 -5.50
N PHE A 483 0.83 7.38 -4.68
CA PHE A 483 0.35 7.58 -3.31
C PHE A 483 -0.37 8.92 -3.27
N LYS A 484 -1.64 8.93 -2.85
CA LYS A 484 -2.43 10.16 -2.90
C LYS A 484 -3.43 10.26 -1.76
N GLY A 485 -3.40 11.42 -1.11
CA GLY A 485 -4.43 11.84 -0.20
C GLY A 485 -4.27 11.27 1.20
N ILE A 486 -5.31 11.49 1.98
CA ILE A 486 -5.41 11.12 3.38
C ILE A 486 -6.83 10.64 3.66
N ASP A 487 -7.04 9.97 4.79
CA ASP A 487 -8.37 9.72 5.30
C ASP A 487 -9.00 11.00 5.86
N SER A 488 -10.29 11.20 5.59
CA SER A 488 -10.99 12.43 6.01
C SER A 488 -11.45 12.47 7.45
N GLU A 489 -11.52 11.33 8.12
CA GLU A 489 -12.02 11.22 9.49
C GLU A 489 -10.87 11.32 10.50
N ASP A 490 -9.78 10.55 10.29
CA ASP A 490 -8.66 10.48 11.24
C ASP A 490 -7.35 11.13 10.76
N SER A 491 -7.35 11.68 9.54
CA SER A 491 -6.16 12.30 8.91
C SER A 491 -4.99 11.34 8.65
N SER A 492 -5.22 10.02 8.66
CA SER A 492 -4.20 9.04 8.27
C SER A 492 -3.74 9.28 6.84
N ALA A 493 -2.43 9.39 6.63
CA ALA A 493 -1.88 9.59 5.30
C ALA A 493 -1.89 8.28 4.50
N SER A 494 -2.18 8.38 3.20
CA SER A 494 -1.83 7.29 2.29
C SER A 494 -0.32 7.13 2.23
N GLY A 495 0.17 5.89 2.22
CA GLY A 495 1.62 5.73 2.29
C GLY A 495 2.19 4.33 2.30
N ALA A 496 3.51 4.30 2.35
CA ALA A 496 4.30 3.11 2.64
C ALA A 496 5.22 3.40 3.82
N SER A 497 5.23 2.52 4.83
CA SER A 497 5.98 2.75 6.07
C SER A 497 6.70 1.51 6.60
N SER A 498 7.86 1.74 7.21
CA SER A 498 8.54 0.74 8.05
C SER A 498 9.11 1.42 9.29
N ASN A 499 8.22 2.01 10.07
CA ASN A 499 8.59 2.85 11.21
C ASN A 499 8.81 2.03 12.48
N ILE A 500 9.52 2.63 13.43
CA ILE A 500 9.40 2.27 14.86
C ILE A 500 8.31 3.17 15.44
N ASP A 501 7.13 2.63 15.64
CA ASP A 501 5.96 3.36 16.15
C ASP A 501 6.10 3.68 17.66
N PRO A 502 5.22 4.50 18.24
CA PRO A 502 5.26 4.81 19.66
C PRO A 502 5.28 3.53 20.54
N ASN A 503 6.21 3.49 21.50
CA ASN A 503 6.52 2.33 22.36
C ASN A 503 7.25 1.16 21.67
N GLY A 504 7.46 1.22 20.36
CA GLY A 504 8.29 0.27 19.63
C GLY A 504 9.76 0.34 20.07
N ASN A 505 10.44 -0.81 20.07
CA ASN A 505 11.87 -0.92 20.36
C ASN A 505 12.54 -1.88 19.37
N GLY A 506 13.41 -1.38 18.50
CA GLY A 506 14.09 -2.21 17.49
C GLY A 506 14.90 -1.41 16.49
N THR A 507 14.95 -1.88 15.24
CA THR A 507 15.42 -1.10 14.09
C THR A 507 14.29 -1.02 13.07
N ALA A 508 14.04 0.16 12.51
CA ALA A 508 13.14 0.34 11.38
C ALA A 508 13.69 -0.39 10.13
N GLY A 509 12.80 -0.79 9.22
CA GLY A 509 13.17 -1.35 7.93
C GLY A 509 13.25 -0.27 6.85
N ASP A 510 13.77 -0.63 5.68
CA ASP A 510 13.83 0.27 4.54
C ASP A 510 12.49 0.30 3.77
N VAL A 511 12.15 1.47 3.22
CA VAL A 511 11.14 1.62 2.16
C VAL A 511 11.86 1.78 0.84
N ARG A 512 11.69 0.81 -0.08
CA ARG A 512 12.34 0.79 -1.39
C ARG A 512 11.32 0.76 -2.51
N ILE A 513 11.40 1.75 -3.41
CA ILE A 513 10.52 1.83 -4.59
C ILE A 513 11.38 1.88 -5.84
N GLN A 514 11.09 0.98 -6.78
CA GLN A 514 11.56 1.05 -8.16
C GLN A 514 10.36 1.25 -9.06
N ALA A 515 10.34 2.33 -9.85
CA ALA A 515 9.25 2.63 -10.76
C ALA A 515 9.70 3.42 -11.98
N ARG A 516 8.89 3.47 -13.05
CA ARG A 516 9.10 4.46 -14.10
C ARG A 516 8.76 5.86 -13.62
N ASN A 517 7.59 6.00 -12.99
CA ASN A 517 7.12 7.25 -12.40
C ASN A 517 6.70 7.02 -10.94
N LEU A 518 6.98 7.99 -10.09
CA LEU A 518 6.50 8.04 -8.71
C LEU A 518 5.73 9.34 -8.50
N GLU A 519 4.51 9.22 -7.96
CA GLU A 519 3.66 10.34 -7.56
C GLU A 519 3.32 10.20 -6.06
N VAL A 520 3.70 11.19 -5.26
CA VAL A 520 3.35 11.29 -3.83
C VAL A 520 2.64 12.64 -3.61
N LEU A 521 1.32 12.58 -3.45
CA LEU A 521 0.44 13.73 -3.61
C LEU A 521 -0.47 13.95 -2.40
N ASP A 522 -0.91 15.19 -2.21
CA ASP A 522 -2.01 15.58 -1.31
C ASP A 522 -1.87 15.07 0.14
N GLY A 523 -0.66 15.16 0.72
CA GLY A 523 -0.35 14.76 2.10
C GLY A 523 0.10 13.30 2.26
N ALA A 524 0.24 12.54 1.17
CA ALA A 524 0.71 11.15 1.22
C ALA A 524 2.20 11.05 1.62
N GLN A 525 2.60 9.98 2.31
CA GLN A 525 3.93 9.87 2.92
C GLN A 525 4.61 8.52 2.70
N LEU A 526 5.93 8.55 2.47
CA LEU A 526 6.80 7.37 2.47
C LEU A 526 7.75 7.47 3.66
N SER A 527 7.71 6.53 4.61
CA SER A 527 8.42 6.70 5.89
C SER A 527 9.19 5.48 6.38
N ALA A 528 10.35 5.73 6.99
CA ALA A 528 11.17 4.73 7.68
C ALA A 528 11.73 5.30 9.00
N GLY A 529 10.93 6.13 9.67
CA GLY A 529 11.32 6.92 10.84
C GLY A 529 11.15 6.22 12.19
N VAL A 530 11.45 6.97 13.25
CA VAL A 530 11.44 6.48 14.64
C VAL A 530 10.63 7.41 15.53
N PHE A 531 9.51 6.91 16.03
CA PHE A 531 8.68 7.49 17.08
C PHE A 531 8.94 6.85 18.46
N GLY A 532 9.45 5.61 18.47
CA GLY A 532 9.86 4.86 19.66
C GLY A 532 11.38 4.90 19.91
N ALA A 533 11.96 3.77 20.30
CA ALA A 533 13.40 3.67 20.54
C ALA A 533 14.08 2.74 19.51
N GLY A 534 15.13 3.22 18.84
CA GLY A 534 15.85 2.45 17.84
C GLY A 534 16.37 3.26 16.66
N ASP A 535 17.03 2.58 15.73
CA ASP A 535 17.58 3.22 14.53
C ASP A 535 16.55 3.23 13.39
N ALA A 536 16.47 4.36 12.69
CA ALA A 536 15.62 4.57 11.52
C ALA A 536 16.13 3.78 10.30
N GLY A 537 15.21 3.38 9.43
CA GLY A 537 15.50 2.76 8.15
C GLY A 537 15.64 3.81 7.04
N ASN A 538 16.01 3.40 5.84
CA ASN A 538 16.21 4.32 4.71
C ASN A 538 14.97 4.37 3.81
N VAL A 539 14.75 5.53 3.18
CA VAL A 539 13.84 5.62 2.04
C VAL A 539 14.67 5.66 0.75
N ILE A 540 14.50 4.66 -0.12
CA ILE A 540 15.32 4.48 -1.32
C ILE A 540 14.44 4.42 -2.57
N LEU A 541 14.55 5.44 -3.42
CA LEU A 541 13.73 5.60 -4.62
C LEU A 541 14.62 5.50 -5.86
N LEU A 542 14.30 4.55 -6.73
CA LEU A 542 14.96 4.33 -8.02
C LEU A 542 13.92 4.53 -9.13
N ILE A 543 13.85 5.76 -9.64
CA ILE A 543 12.79 6.18 -10.57
C ILE A 543 13.40 6.40 -11.95
N ASP A 544 12.87 5.78 -13.00
CA ASP A 544 13.50 5.87 -14.33
C ASP A 544 13.23 7.22 -15.03
N GLU A 545 12.07 7.83 -14.77
CA GLU A 545 11.64 9.09 -15.38
C GLU A 545 11.46 10.18 -14.30
N THR A 546 10.28 10.32 -13.72
CA THR A 546 9.96 11.43 -12.83
C THR A 546 9.55 10.97 -11.44
N ALA A 547 10.23 11.49 -10.42
CA ALA A 547 9.79 11.44 -9.03
C ALA A 547 9.12 12.78 -8.68
N ARG A 548 7.81 12.77 -8.46
CA ARG A 548 7.01 13.96 -8.14
C ARG A 548 6.43 13.88 -6.74
N PHE A 549 6.74 14.87 -5.94
CA PHE A 549 6.15 15.14 -4.62
C PHE A 549 5.41 16.46 -4.69
N GLU A 550 4.13 16.45 -4.32
CA GLU A 550 3.31 17.65 -4.44
C GLU A 550 2.30 17.80 -3.32
N GLY A 551 2.21 19.04 -2.82
CA GLY A 551 1.12 19.44 -1.96
C GLY A 551 1.30 18.99 -0.52
N ILE A 552 0.24 19.23 0.23
CA ILE A 552 0.11 18.89 1.63
C ILE A 552 -1.28 18.30 1.88
N ASN A 553 -1.51 17.83 3.09
CA ASN A 553 -2.80 17.37 3.58
C ASN A 553 -3.90 18.42 3.26
N PRO A 554 -4.86 18.10 2.38
CA PRO A 554 -5.84 19.06 1.89
C PRO A 554 -6.92 19.41 2.92
N ILE A 555 -6.97 18.71 4.06
CA ILE A 555 -8.02 18.86 5.08
C ILE A 555 -7.59 19.84 6.17
N ASN A 556 -6.40 19.64 6.74
CA ASN A 556 -5.93 20.43 7.87
C ASN A 556 -4.67 21.27 7.56
N ASN A 557 -4.14 21.16 6.34
CA ASN A 557 -2.95 21.86 5.89
C ASN A 557 -1.71 21.64 6.79
N SER A 558 -1.62 20.49 7.46
CA SER A 558 -0.58 20.24 8.46
C SER A 558 0.54 19.30 8.00
N SER A 559 0.23 18.31 7.16
CA SER A 559 1.16 17.23 6.83
C SER A 559 1.61 17.32 5.37
N PRO A 560 2.90 17.51 5.08
CA PRO A 560 3.39 17.57 3.71
C PRO A 560 3.39 16.20 3.02
N SER A 561 3.17 16.21 1.70
CA SER A 561 3.53 15.07 0.86
C SER A 561 5.04 14.89 0.89
N GLY A 562 5.54 13.66 0.99
CA GLY A 562 6.99 13.53 1.08
C GLY A 562 7.55 12.17 1.43
N THR A 563 8.87 12.18 1.66
CA THR A 563 9.61 11.04 2.20
C THR A 563 10.31 11.42 3.48
N PHE A 564 10.20 10.58 4.51
CA PHE A 564 10.67 10.89 5.86
C PHE A 564 11.43 9.72 6.47
N SER A 565 12.66 9.96 6.90
CA SER A 565 13.42 9.06 7.78
C SER A 565 13.86 9.81 9.05
N ASN A 566 12.86 10.43 9.67
CA ASN A 566 13.05 11.29 10.83
C ASN A 566 13.18 10.50 12.12
N ILE A 567 13.79 11.12 13.13
CA ILE A 567 13.53 10.79 14.54
C ILE A 567 12.47 11.76 15.04
N GLU A 568 11.26 11.27 15.24
CA GLU A 568 10.08 12.05 15.61
C GLU A 568 10.10 12.45 17.10
N PRO A 569 9.19 13.33 17.57
CA PRO A 569 9.15 13.73 18.97
C PRO A 569 9.06 12.52 19.92
N ASN A 570 9.94 12.48 20.93
CA ASN A 570 10.16 11.35 21.86
C ASN A 570 10.85 10.12 21.26
N GLY A 571 11.17 10.12 19.97
CA GLY A 571 12.00 9.11 19.34
C GLY A 571 13.46 9.17 19.84
N GLU A 572 14.12 8.03 19.96
CA GLU A 572 15.55 7.94 20.32
C GLU A 572 16.30 7.00 19.38
N GLY A 573 17.38 7.46 18.73
CA GLY A 573 18.29 6.59 17.96
C GLY A 573 19.11 7.31 16.89
N THR A 574 19.37 6.68 15.74
CA THR A 574 19.97 7.36 14.57
C THR A 574 18.99 7.45 13.41
N GLY A 575 18.87 8.63 12.80
CA GLY A 575 18.07 8.88 11.61
C GLY A 575 18.63 8.17 10.39
N GLY A 576 17.76 7.78 9.47
CA GLY A 576 18.12 7.05 8.27
C GLY A 576 18.19 7.99 7.07
N ASP A 577 18.77 7.51 5.97
CA ASP A 577 18.97 8.36 4.80
C ASP A 577 17.75 8.33 3.86
N VAL A 578 17.52 9.45 3.18
CA VAL A 578 16.65 9.53 2.00
C VAL A 578 17.52 9.54 0.76
N ARG A 579 17.34 8.57 -0.12
CA ARG A 579 18.12 8.42 -1.37
C ARG A 579 17.21 8.38 -2.57
N ILE A 580 17.37 9.33 -3.48
CA ILE A 580 16.56 9.42 -4.71
C ILE A 580 17.49 9.40 -5.91
N ARG A 581 17.24 8.48 -6.84
CA ARG A 581 17.81 8.50 -8.19
C ARG A 581 16.68 8.63 -9.19
N ALA A 582 16.70 9.68 -10.01
CA ALA A 582 15.67 9.92 -11.02
C ALA A 582 16.22 10.65 -12.26
N ARG A 583 15.49 10.63 -13.38
CA ARG A 583 15.78 11.58 -14.47
C ARG A 583 15.38 12.99 -14.07
N ASN A 584 14.16 13.13 -13.54
CA ASN A 584 13.60 14.39 -13.05
C ASN A 584 13.10 14.22 -11.62
N LEU A 585 13.36 15.23 -10.79
CA LEU A 585 12.81 15.35 -9.44
C LEU A 585 12.00 16.65 -9.34
N GLU A 586 10.77 16.54 -8.87
CA GLU A 586 9.87 17.66 -8.62
C GLU A 586 9.39 17.61 -7.18
N VAL A 587 9.67 18.64 -6.39
CA VAL A 587 9.21 18.80 -5.01
C VAL A 587 8.52 20.15 -4.92
N VAL A 588 7.19 20.16 -4.96
CA VAL A 588 6.43 21.39 -5.21
C VAL A 588 5.24 21.57 -4.26
N ASN A 589 4.75 22.81 -4.16
CA ASN A 589 3.52 23.16 -3.43
C ASN A 589 3.51 22.75 -1.93
N GLY A 590 4.67 22.82 -1.27
CA GLY A 590 4.84 22.50 0.16
C GLY A 590 5.31 21.06 0.45
N ALA A 591 5.63 20.26 -0.58
CA ALA A 591 6.13 18.90 -0.40
C ALA A 591 7.56 18.85 0.17
N GLN A 592 7.92 17.80 0.92
CA GLN A 592 9.18 17.76 1.66
C GLN A 592 9.93 16.43 1.55
N LEU A 593 11.25 16.51 1.56
CA LEU A 593 12.17 15.38 1.76
C LEU A 593 12.86 15.58 3.12
N GLY A 594 12.71 14.65 4.06
CA GLY A 594 13.15 14.82 5.44
C GLY A 594 13.98 13.66 5.99
N ALA A 595 15.06 13.99 6.69
CA ALA A 595 15.83 13.07 7.54
C ALA A 595 16.24 13.76 8.86
N SER A 596 15.30 14.53 9.43
CA SER A 596 15.51 15.42 10.58
C SER A 596 15.35 14.72 11.93
N VAL A 597 15.78 15.38 13.01
CA VAL A 597 15.65 14.92 14.39
C VAL A 597 14.85 15.92 15.21
N PHE A 598 13.64 15.52 15.59
CA PHE A 598 12.78 16.15 16.58
C PHE A 598 12.96 15.56 17.99
N GLY A 599 13.41 14.31 18.07
CA GLY A 599 13.73 13.58 19.31
C GLY A 599 15.22 13.58 19.67
N THR A 600 15.75 12.48 20.20
CA THR A 600 17.18 12.37 20.56
C THR A 600 17.92 11.49 19.57
N GLY A 601 19.01 11.98 18.98
CA GLY A 601 19.74 11.22 17.97
C GLY A 601 20.45 12.06 16.93
N ASN A 602 21.25 11.40 16.08
CA ASN A 602 21.85 12.05 14.91
C ASN A 602 20.90 11.98 13.71
N ALA A 603 20.83 13.05 12.93
CA ALA A 603 20.04 13.10 11.69
C ALA A 603 20.68 12.26 10.58
N GLY A 604 19.82 11.75 9.70
CA GLY A 604 20.23 11.08 8.47
C GLY A 604 20.54 12.07 7.35
N SER A 605 21.13 11.60 6.26
CA SER A 605 21.49 12.42 5.10
C SER A 605 20.50 12.27 3.96
N ILE A 606 20.37 13.31 3.14
CA ILE A 606 19.60 13.29 1.90
C ILE A 606 20.59 13.23 0.73
N LEU A 607 20.46 12.22 -0.13
CA LEU A 607 21.25 12.05 -1.35
C LEU A 607 20.33 12.04 -2.58
N LEU A 608 20.52 13.02 -3.46
CA LEU A 608 19.75 13.20 -4.67
C LEU A 608 20.68 13.08 -5.89
N LEU A 609 20.45 12.05 -6.71
CA LEU A 609 21.19 11.77 -7.94
C LEU A 609 20.25 11.92 -9.13
N ILE A 610 20.19 13.11 -9.70
CA ILE A 610 19.20 13.49 -10.70
C ILE A 610 19.87 13.66 -12.07
N ASP A 611 19.42 12.97 -13.11
CA ASP A 611 20.13 13.00 -14.39
C ASP A 611 19.92 14.34 -15.13
N GLU A 612 18.72 14.91 -15.09
CA GLU A 612 18.35 16.14 -15.82
C GLU A 612 18.05 17.31 -14.88
N ILE A 613 16.85 17.40 -14.32
CA ILE A 613 16.39 18.58 -13.57
C ILE A 613 15.93 18.17 -12.17
N ALA A 614 16.51 18.82 -11.16
CA ALA A 614 15.96 18.85 -9.80
C ALA A 614 15.26 20.19 -9.58
N ARG A 615 13.93 20.17 -9.41
CA ARG A 615 13.11 21.36 -9.23
C ARG A 615 12.42 21.34 -7.87
N PHE A 616 12.65 22.39 -7.10
CA PHE A 616 11.93 22.69 -5.87
C PHE A 616 11.19 24.01 -6.06
N GLU A 617 9.88 24.03 -5.80
CA GLU A 617 9.05 25.19 -6.14
C GLU A 617 7.92 25.42 -5.14
N GLY A 618 7.81 26.65 -4.62
CA GLY A 618 6.64 27.14 -3.92
C GLY A 618 6.53 26.74 -2.46
N SER A 619 5.69 27.47 -1.74
CA SER A 619 5.10 27.11 -0.44
C SER A 619 3.76 26.41 -0.63
N SER A 620 3.28 25.78 0.44
CA SER A 620 1.89 25.39 0.60
C SER A 620 0.97 26.61 0.40
N PRO A 621 -0.28 26.43 -0.07
CA PRO A 621 -1.30 27.48 -0.14
C PRO A 621 -1.58 28.27 1.17
N VAL A 622 -1.02 27.83 2.31
CA VAL A 622 -1.15 28.48 3.63
C VAL A 622 0.14 29.20 4.08
N ASP A 623 1.14 29.34 3.21
CA ASP A 623 2.40 30.11 3.41
C ASP A 623 3.27 29.71 4.62
N THR A 624 3.05 28.56 5.25
CA THR A 624 3.85 28.10 6.39
C THR A 624 4.73 26.89 6.11
N ILE A 625 4.37 26.06 5.13
CA ILE A 625 5.12 24.84 4.78
C ILE A 625 5.77 25.05 3.43
N VAL A 626 7.10 25.15 3.40
CA VAL A 626 7.88 25.36 2.18
C VAL A 626 8.28 24.03 1.54
N SER A 627 8.37 24.02 0.20
CA SER A 627 8.92 22.88 -0.52
C SER A 627 10.43 22.77 -0.28
N GLY A 628 10.95 21.58 -0.03
CA GLY A 628 12.37 21.48 0.24
C GLY A 628 12.93 20.13 0.66
N ALA A 629 14.24 20.14 0.92
CA ALA A 629 14.96 19.03 1.51
C ALA A 629 15.58 19.47 2.85
N PHE A 630 15.27 18.73 3.93
CA PHE A 630 15.57 19.13 5.29
C PHE A 630 16.31 18.02 6.04
N THR A 631 17.49 18.37 6.56
CA THR A 631 18.28 17.55 7.49
C THR A 631 18.63 18.40 8.71
N SER A 632 17.65 18.59 9.59
CA SER A 632 17.76 19.49 10.73
C SER A 632 17.74 18.74 12.06
N ILE A 633 18.42 19.30 13.05
CA ILE A 633 18.07 19.04 14.46
C ILE A 633 17.10 20.13 14.86
N GLU A 634 15.90 19.77 15.29
CA GLU A 634 14.86 20.73 15.65
C GLU A 634 15.06 21.23 17.09
N ALA A 635 14.31 22.23 17.55
CA ALA A 635 14.58 22.97 18.80
C ALA A 635 14.66 22.08 20.07
N ASN A 636 13.97 20.93 20.08
CA ASN A 636 14.02 19.96 21.18
C ASN A 636 14.91 18.75 20.87
N GLY A 637 15.53 18.73 19.70
CA GLY A 637 16.36 17.65 19.22
C GLY A 637 17.78 17.70 19.79
N ASN A 638 18.39 16.53 19.99
CA ASN A 638 19.76 16.43 20.50
C ASN A 638 20.61 15.44 19.67
N GLY A 639 21.57 15.95 18.88
CA GLY A 639 22.56 15.14 18.15
C GLY A 639 23.37 15.94 17.14
N LYS A 640 23.63 15.41 15.94
CA LYS A 640 24.30 16.12 14.83
C LYS A 640 23.42 16.17 13.59
N GLY A 641 23.46 17.28 12.86
CA GLY A 641 22.79 17.44 11.57
C GLY A 641 23.36 16.49 10.51
N GLY A 642 22.49 15.96 9.65
CA GLY A 642 22.87 15.14 8.51
C GLY A 642 23.16 16.00 7.29
N ASN A 643 23.72 15.44 6.21
CA ASN A 643 24.13 16.24 5.05
C ASN A 643 23.06 16.22 3.94
N VAL A 644 23.02 17.27 3.12
CA VAL A 644 22.30 17.26 1.83
C VAL A 644 23.31 17.23 0.69
N GLN A 645 23.25 16.18 -0.13
CA GLN A 645 24.03 16.05 -1.35
C GLN A 645 23.11 15.98 -2.56
N LEU A 646 23.35 16.83 -3.57
CA LEU A 646 22.58 16.86 -4.81
C LEU A 646 23.51 16.92 -6.02
N GLU A 647 23.34 15.98 -6.93
CA GLU A 647 23.98 15.95 -8.25
C GLU A 647 22.91 16.07 -9.33
N ALA A 648 23.00 17.09 -10.19
CA ALA A 648 22.02 17.33 -11.26
C ALA A 648 22.62 17.98 -12.51
N ALA A 649 21.93 17.92 -13.67
CA ALA A 649 22.30 18.79 -14.78
C ALA A 649 21.88 20.24 -14.51
N GLN A 650 20.68 20.41 -13.96
CA GLN A 650 20.09 21.69 -13.59
C GLN A 650 19.43 21.58 -12.22
N LEU A 651 19.57 22.63 -11.42
CA LEU A 651 18.87 22.79 -10.15
C LEU A 651 18.07 24.10 -10.20
N GLU A 652 16.78 24.01 -9.90
CA GLU A 652 15.86 25.14 -9.80
C GLU A 652 15.29 25.21 -8.39
N LEU A 653 15.50 26.35 -7.71
CA LEU A 653 14.96 26.66 -6.38
C LEU A 653 14.10 27.92 -6.51
N ASN A 654 12.80 27.74 -6.70
CA ASN A 654 11.89 28.84 -7.02
C ASN A 654 10.87 29.08 -5.89
N ASP A 655 10.46 30.34 -5.76
CA ASP A 655 9.28 30.77 -5.01
C ASP A 655 9.27 30.29 -3.54
N GLY A 656 10.36 30.51 -2.81
CA GLY A 656 10.49 30.19 -1.39
C GLY A 656 10.99 28.78 -1.08
N ALA A 657 11.44 28.02 -2.09
CA ALA A 657 11.97 26.68 -1.90
C ALA A 657 13.28 26.65 -1.08
N VAL A 658 13.45 25.63 -0.24
CA VAL A 658 14.56 25.56 0.73
C VAL A 658 15.34 24.24 0.62
N LEU A 659 16.67 24.33 0.58
CA LEU A 659 17.58 23.22 0.90
C LEU A 659 18.30 23.52 2.20
N SER A 660 18.07 22.72 3.23
CA SER A 660 18.59 22.99 4.58
C SER A 660 19.23 21.79 5.26
N SER A 661 20.35 22.06 5.92
CA SER A 661 21.10 21.12 6.75
C SER A 661 21.52 21.80 8.06
N GLY A 662 20.53 22.13 8.89
CA GLY A 662 20.69 23.02 10.05
C GLY A 662 20.62 22.33 11.43
N SER A 663 20.69 23.15 12.48
CA SER A 663 20.46 22.74 13.86
C SER A 663 19.84 23.87 14.68
N LEU A 664 18.57 23.75 15.00
CA LEU A 664 17.88 24.53 16.04
C LEU A 664 18.13 23.96 17.45
N GLY A 665 18.70 22.74 17.55
CA GLY A 665 19.10 22.14 18.82
C GLY A 665 20.55 22.46 19.23
N GLU A 666 21.04 21.79 20.28
CA GLU A 666 22.42 21.95 20.80
C GLU A 666 23.51 21.38 19.86
N GLY A 667 23.12 20.65 18.82
CA GLY A 667 24.01 19.97 17.89
C GLY A 667 24.67 20.87 16.85
N ALA A 668 25.72 20.36 16.21
CA ALA A 668 26.30 21.01 15.03
C ALA A 668 25.44 20.74 13.79
N SER A 669 25.34 21.74 12.91
CA SER A 669 24.68 21.63 11.61
C SER A 669 25.44 20.68 10.67
N GLY A 670 24.73 20.10 9.71
CA GLY A 670 25.34 19.28 8.66
C GLY A 670 25.84 20.13 7.49
N ASN A 671 26.30 19.48 6.42
CA ASN A 671 26.85 20.16 5.25
C ASN A 671 25.94 20.02 4.03
N ILE A 672 26.04 20.99 3.12
CA ILE A 672 25.39 20.94 1.80
C ILE A 672 26.47 20.84 0.72
N LEU A 673 26.35 19.82 -0.14
CA LEU A 673 27.20 19.63 -1.32
C LEU A 673 26.33 19.58 -2.58
N LEU A 674 26.48 20.58 -3.45
CA LEU A 674 25.77 20.67 -4.72
C LEU A 674 26.76 20.51 -5.88
N THR A 675 26.49 19.59 -6.80
CA THR A 675 27.26 19.38 -8.03
C THR A 675 26.33 19.48 -9.24
N ILE A 676 26.34 20.65 -9.89
CA ILE A 676 25.42 21.01 -10.97
C ILE A 676 26.16 21.14 -12.30
N ARG A 677 25.89 20.25 -13.26
CA ARG A 677 26.67 20.23 -14.51
C ARG A 677 26.53 21.50 -15.34
N ASN A 678 25.31 22.05 -15.43
CA ASN A 678 25.01 23.20 -16.28
C ASN A 678 24.70 24.46 -15.47
N ARG A 679 23.56 24.50 -14.78
CA ARG A 679 23.09 25.74 -14.16
C ARG A 679 22.30 25.51 -12.89
N LEU A 680 22.63 26.26 -11.85
CA LEU A 680 21.80 26.50 -10.67
C LEU A 680 21.04 27.80 -10.88
N THR A 681 19.73 27.78 -10.72
CA THR A 681 18.89 28.98 -10.71
C THR A 681 18.10 29.00 -9.41
N ALA A 682 18.27 30.06 -8.63
CA ALA A 682 17.46 30.35 -7.47
C ALA A 682 16.69 31.65 -7.72
N LYS A 683 15.39 31.62 -7.42
CA LYS A 683 14.50 32.78 -7.51
C LYS A 683 13.64 32.81 -6.25
N ASN A 684 14.01 33.66 -5.31
CA ASN A 684 13.53 33.63 -3.92
C ASN A 684 13.78 32.26 -3.26
N GLY A 685 14.93 31.63 -3.53
CA GLY A 685 15.25 30.29 -3.03
C GLY A 685 16.40 30.32 -2.02
N THR A 686 16.36 29.45 -1.00
CA THR A 686 17.35 29.45 0.09
C THR A 686 18.15 28.15 0.15
N ILE A 687 19.47 28.28 0.28
CA ILE A 687 20.39 27.17 0.60
C ILE A 687 21.07 27.50 1.93
N ALA A 688 20.81 26.72 2.98
CA ALA A 688 21.22 27.09 4.33
C ALA A 688 21.77 25.95 5.21
N THR A 689 22.79 26.25 6.02
CA THR A 689 23.28 25.36 7.10
C THR A 689 23.28 26.06 8.46
N ASN A 690 22.14 26.65 8.82
CA ASN A 690 21.99 27.50 10.00
C ASN A 690 22.10 26.69 11.31
N ALA A 691 22.66 27.28 12.37
CA ALA A 691 22.75 26.70 13.70
C ALA A 691 22.31 27.72 14.77
N GLU A 692 21.56 27.29 15.80
CA GLU A 692 21.11 28.20 16.87
C GLU A 692 22.21 28.43 17.91
N GLN A 693 22.90 27.36 18.36
CA GLN A 693 23.82 27.43 19.51
C GLN A 693 25.22 26.81 19.25
N ASN A 694 25.47 26.26 18.06
CA ASN A 694 26.68 25.48 17.75
C ASN A 694 27.32 25.90 16.42
N ALA A 695 28.32 25.15 15.94
CA ALA A 695 29.00 25.41 14.68
C ALA A 695 28.04 25.29 13.49
N GLY A 696 28.12 26.28 12.59
CA GLY A 696 27.47 26.24 11.29
C GLY A 696 28.12 25.20 10.37
N GLY A 697 27.33 24.72 9.41
CA GLY A 697 27.77 23.75 8.41
C GLY A 697 28.60 24.34 7.27
N GLN A 698 29.19 23.49 6.43
CA GLN A 698 29.81 23.90 5.19
C GLN A 698 28.80 23.85 4.02
N ILE A 699 28.80 24.87 3.18
CA ILE A 699 28.13 24.86 1.88
C ILE A 699 29.19 24.82 0.77
N GLN A 700 29.14 23.78 -0.07
CA GLN A 700 29.99 23.65 -1.24
C GLN A 700 29.13 23.52 -2.51
N ILE A 701 29.33 24.44 -3.45
CA ILE A 701 28.61 24.44 -4.73
C ILE A 701 29.62 24.38 -5.88
N ASN A 702 29.52 23.34 -6.71
CA ASN A 702 30.22 23.25 -7.98
C ASN A 702 29.17 23.33 -9.09
N ALA A 703 29.21 24.37 -9.93
CA ALA A 703 28.19 24.59 -10.96
C ALA A 703 28.79 25.08 -12.29
N GLY A 704 28.14 24.83 -13.43
CA GLY A 704 28.52 25.49 -14.68
C GLY A 704 28.30 27.01 -14.63
N SER A 705 27.12 27.44 -14.19
CA SER A 705 26.77 28.84 -13.90
C SER A 705 25.75 28.90 -12.77
N ILE A 706 25.76 29.99 -12.00
CA ILE A 706 24.79 30.24 -10.92
C ILE A 706 24.06 31.55 -11.21
N LEU A 707 22.73 31.53 -11.13
CA LEU A 707 21.90 32.72 -11.22
C LEU A 707 21.02 32.82 -9.97
N LEU A 708 21.15 33.91 -9.22
CA LEU A 708 20.35 34.24 -8.04
C LEU A 708 19.51 35.48 -8.37
N PHE A 709 18.20 35.42 -8.11
CA PHE A 709 17.24 36.49 -8.38
C PHE A 709 16.29 36.71 -7.21
N GLY A 710 15.73 37.92 -7.12
CA GLY A 710 14.84 38.29 -6.03
C GLY A 710 15.56 38.19 -4.68
N ASP A 711 15.00 37.44 -3.76
CA ASP A 711 15.44 37.25 -2.38
C ASP A 711 16.07 35.85 -2.19
N SER A 712 17.13 35.56 -2.97
CA SER A 712 17.76 34.22 -2.97
C SER A 712 19.03 34.20 -2.13
N ASP A 713 19.07 33.29 -1.16
CA ASP A 713 20.15 33.23 -0.17
C ASP A 713 21.00 31.97 -0.25
N ILE A 714 22.31 32.15 -0.10
CA ILE A 714 23.26 31.08 0.24
C ILE A 714 23.90 31.44 1.57
N GLN A 715 23.53 30.75 2.65
CA GLN A 715 23.92 31.18 3.98
C GLN A 715 24.32 30.08 4.97
N THR A 716 25.31 30.41 5.79
CA THR A 716 25.67 29.66 6.99
C THR A 716 25.54 30.63 8.16
N PHE A 717 24.48 30.49 8.96
CA PHE A 717 24.16 31.44 10.02
C PHE A 717 24.22 30.79 11.40
N VAL A 718 25.02 31.31 12.32
CA VAL A 718 25.06 30.88 13.73
C VAL A 718 24.49 31.98 14.63
N ASP A 719 23.33 31.74 15.26
CA ASP A 719 22.60 32.77 16.02
C ASP A 719 23.19 33.06 17.41
N SER A 720 23.79 32.04 18.05
CA SER A 720 24.52 32.17 19.30
C SER A 720 25.58 31.06 19.45
N GLY A 721 26.56 31.28 20.33
CA GLY A 721 27.63 30.32 20.61
C GLY A 721 28.99 30.64 19.96
N GLU A 722 30.07 30.26 20.63
CA GLU A 722 31.45 30.67 20.29
C GLU A 722 32.09 29.91 19.10
N ASN A 723 31.33 29.03 18.45
CA ASN A 723 31.80 28.19 17.35
C ASN A 723 31.82 28.95 16.01
N ASN A 724 32.41 28.36 14.97
CA ASN A 724 32.53 29.01 13.65
C ASN A 724 31.18 29.07 12.90
N GLY A 725 31.01 30.12 12.09
CA GLY A 725 29.80 30.40 11.30
C GLY A 725 29.50 29.44 10.15
N GLY A 726 30.38 28.48 9.87
CA GLY A 726 30.32 27.63 8.67
C GLY A 726 30.98 28.28 7.45
N ASN A 727 31.53 27.51 6.52
CA ASN A 727 32.24 28.05 5.35
C ASN A 727 31.40 27.90 4.08
N ILE A 728 31.49 28.88 3.18
CA ILE A 728 30.87 28.84 1.86
C ILE A 728 31.96 28.77 0.79
N THR A 729 31.90 27.78 -0.08
CA THR A 729 32.81 27.64 -1.23
C THR A 729 32.02 27.44 -2.50
N ILE A 730 32.17 28.35 -3.45
CA ILE A 730 31.48 28.28 -4.74
C ILE A 730 32.51 28.24 -5.87
N ARG A 731 32.40 27.21 -6.71
CA ARG A 731 33.16 27.05 -7.95
C ARG A 731 32.20 27.02 -9.13
N ALA A 732 32.17 28.11 -9.90
CA ALA A 732 31.38 28.19 -11.13
C ALA A 732 32.07 29.03 -12.20
N ASN A 733 31.70 28.85 -13.47
CA ASN A 733 32.23 29.71 -14.53
C ASN A 733 31.81 31.18 -14.32
N ALA A 734 30.56 31.38 -13.86
CA ALA A 734 30.03 32.67 -13.47
C ALA A 734 28.94 32.51 -12.40
N LEU A 735 28.90 33.44 -11.44
CA LEU A 735 27.79 33.65 -10.51
C LEU A 735 27.23 35.05 -10.75
N VAL A 736 25.95 35.13 -11.10
CA VAL A 736 25.22 36.39 -11.22
C VAL A 736 24.19 36.43 -10.09
N ALA A 737 24.31 37.41 -9.20
CA ALA A 737 23.33 37.70 -8.18
C ALA A 737 22.68 39.04 -8.50
N LEU A 738 21.35 39.08 -8.49
CA LEU A 738 20.55 40.27 -8.79
C LEU A 738 19.56 40.54 -7.65
N ASP A 739 18.97 41.72 -7.69
CA ASP A 739 18.01 42.20 -6.69
C ASP A 739 18.61 42.13 -5.26
N ASP A 740 18.06 41.29 -4.39
CA ASP A 740 18.35 41.19 -2.95
C ASP A 740 18.98 39.83 -2.58
N SER A 741 19.71 39.23 -3.52
CA SER A 741 20.24 37.88 -3.36
C SER A 741 21.59 37.88 -2.64
N ASP A 742 21.68 37.20 -1.50
CA ASP A 742 22.81 37.30 -0.58
C ASP A 742 23.66 36.03 -0.40
N ILE A 743 24.93 36.24 -0.02
CA ILE A 743 25.86 35.17 0.36
C ILE A 743 26.47 35.47 1.74
N LEU A 744 25.97 34.82 2.78
CA LEU A 744 26.22 35.19 4.17
C LEU A 744 26.84 34.04 4.98
N ALA A 745 28.04 34.22 5.53
CA ALA A 745 28.70 33.25 6.40
C ALA A 745 28.97 33.85 7.79
N PHE A 746 27.95 33.82 8.66
CA PHE A 746 27.89 34.59 9.90
C PHE A 746 27.96 33.74 11.19
N ALA A 747 28.57 34.30 12.24
CA ALA A 747 28.41 33.81 13.60
C ALA A 747 28.28 34.94 14.63
N ALA A 748 27.19 34.97 15.40
CA ALA A 748 26.92 36.05 16.36
C ALA A 748 27.97 36.15 17.48
N ASP A 749 28.29 35.04 18.15
CA ASP A 749 29.24 35.01 19.27
C ASP A 749 30.57 34.34 18.90
N GLY A 750 30.74 33.94 17.64
CA GLY A 750 31.85 33.13 17.15
C GLY A 750 32.74 33.83 16.12
N ARG A 751 33.59 33.05 15.44
CA ARG A 751 34.28 33.53 14.22
C ARG A 751 33.35 33.36 13.02
N GLY A 752 33.21 34.40 12.21
CA GLY A 752 32.50 34.33 10.93
C GLY A 752 33.11 33.31 9.98
N GLY A 753 32.31 32.86 9.02
CA GLY A 753 32.70 31.88 8.03
C GLY A 753 33.61 32.42 6.93
N ASP A 754 34.46 31.57 6.36
CA ASP A 754 35.18 31.92 5.14
C ASP A 754 34.27 31.77 3.92
N VAL A 755 34.23 32.81 3.06
CA VAL A 755 33.52 32.82 1.77
C VAL A 755 34.55 32.83 0.64
N ASP A 756 34.64 31.71 -0.08
CA ASP A 756 35.58 31.52 -1.19
C ASP A 756 34.86 31.46 -2.55
N LEU A 757 35.01 32.54 -3.32
CA LEU A 757 34.61 32.71 -4.72
C LEU A 757 35.83 32.97 -5.62
N SER A 758 37.05 32.64 -5.17
CA SER A 758 38.30 32.98 -5.87
C SER A 758 38.45 32.35 -7.26
N GLU A 759 37.73 31.24 -7.50
CA GLU A 759 37.68 30.53 -8.78
C GLU A 759 36.39 30.81 -9.58
N THR A 760 35.60 31.83 -9.19
CA THR A 760 34.29 32.14 -9.79
C THR A 760 34.21 33.60 -10.25
N ALA A 761 33.79 33.84 -11.50
CA ALA A 761 33.51 35.21 -11.97
C ALA A 761 32.18 35.71 -11.36
N PHE A 762 32.27 36.65 -10.42
CA PHE A 762 31.12 37.16 -9.67
C PHE A 762 30.59 38.49 -10.24
N PHE A 763 29.27 38.58 -10.43
CA PHE A 763 28.55 39.79 -10.84
C PHE A 763 27.36 40.01 -9.90
N GLY A 764 27.43 41.05 -9.06
CA GLY A 764 26.35 41.41 -8.13
C GLY A 764 25.73 42.75 -8.48
N GLN A 765 24.40 42.82 -8.54
CA GLN A 765 23.67 44.09 -8.70
C GLN A 765 23.84 44.96 -7.45
N ASN A 766 24.26 46.22 -7.64
CA ASN A 766 24.48 47.17 -6.55
C ASN A 766 25.40 46.66 -5.43
N PHE A 767 26.23 45.64 -5.71
CA PHE A 767 27.07 44.98 -4.72
C PHE A 767 28.03 45.96 -4.05
N GLN A 768 28.04 45.98 -2.71
CA GLN A 768 29.10 46.63 -1.93
C GLN A 768 29.51 45.73 -0.77
N PHE A 769 30.80 45.76 -0.42
CA PHE A 769 31.25 45.08 0.78
C PHE A 769 30.59 45.68 2.02
N ALA A 770 29.90 44.84 2.80
CA ALA A 770 29.43 45.22 4.11
C ALA A 770 30.64 45.56 5.02
N PRO A 771 30.65 46.72 5.69
CA PRO A 771 31.70 47.04 6.64
C PRO A 771 31.87 45.95 7.71
N PRO A 772 33.10 45.68 8.20
CA PRO A 772 33.30 44.75 9.31
C PRO A 772 32.48 45.17 10.54
N GLY A 773 31.71 44.24 11.10
CA GLY A 773 30.83 44.50 12.25
C GLY A 773 29.43 44.99 11.91
N THR A 774 29.06 45.07 10.62
CA THR A 774 27.64 45.19 10.23
C THR A 774 26.85 44.00 10.77
N ASP A 775 25.68 44.27 11.33
CA ASP A 775 24.71 43.24 11.71
C ASP A 775 24.20 42.58 10.41
N PRO A 776 24.51 41.31 10.14
CA PRO A 776 24.10 40.68 8.90
C PRO A 776 22.59 40.51 8.78
N ARG A 777 21.84 40.61 9.89
CA ARG A 777 20.37 40.65 9.85
C ARG A 777 19.80 41.91 9.18
N THR A 778 20.65 42.90 8.86
CA THR A 778 20.27 44.09 8.08
C THR A 778 20.74 44.03 6.63
N LEU A 779 21.38 42.93 6.23
CA LEU A 779 21.82 42.71 4.85
C LEU A 779 20.71 42.08 4.04
N ASP A 780 19.96 41.16 4.65
CA ASP A 780 18.72 40.64 4.11
C ASP A 780 17.63 41.76 4.03
N ASN A 781 16.82 41.76 2.96
CA ASN A 781 15.71 42.70 2.72
C ASN A 781 16.12 44.17 2.51
N ASN A 782 17.20 44.43 1.77
CA ASN A 782 17.73 45.78 1.55
C ASN A 782 17.89 46.21 0.07
N ASP A 783 17.34 45.42 -0.85
CA ASP A 783 17.33 45.58 -2.30
C ASP A 783 18.74 45.61 -2.94
N ARG A 784 19.69 44.84 -2.39
CA ARG A 784 21.06 44.74 -2.93
C ARG A 784 21.65 43.37 -2.66
N VAL A 785 22.60 43.00 -3.51
CA VAL A 785 23.43 41.82 -3.29
C VAL A 785 24.48 42.13 -2.24
N ASP A 786 24.55 41.31 -1.20
CA ASP A 786 25.54 41.38 -0.13
C ASP A 786 26.37 40.09 0.02
N ILE A 787 27.66 40.27 0.34
CA ILE A 787 28.54 39.18 0.77
C ILE A 787 29.07 39.52 2.15
N ASN A 788 28.83 38.61 3.11
CA ASN A 788 29.24 38.81 4.49
C ASN A 788 29.97 37.60 5.08
N ALA A 789 30.98 37.89 5.90
CA ALA A 789 31.77 36.92 6.65
C ALA A 789 31.99 37.38 8.11
N THR A 790 31.09 38.20 8.65
CA THR A 790 31.26 38.80 9.99
C THR A 790 31.11 37.73 11.07
N GLY A 791 31.83 37.89 12.18
CA GLY A 791 31.48 37.21 13.42
C GLY A 791 31.83 38.03 14.66
N GLY A 792 31.22 37.70 15.80
CA GLY A 792 31.38 38.44 17.06
C GLY A 792 32.80 38.43 17.63
N ILE A 793 33.56 37.35 17.42
CA ILE A 793 34.96 37.24 17.86
C ILE A 793 35.91 37.77 16.78
N ALA A 794 35.69 37.35 15.54
CA ALA A 794 36.49 37.73 14.38
C ALA A 794 35.72 37.48 13.09
N SER A 795 35.97 38.28 12.05
CA SER A 795 35.47 38.00 10.70
C SER A 795 36.24 36.84 10.06
N GLY A 796 35.54 36.08 9.22
CA GLY A 796 36.14 35.22 8.22
C GLY A 796 36.74 36.01 7.06
N THR A 797 37.24 35.28 6.07
CA THR A 797 37.85 35.84 4.86
C THR A 797 36.90 35.76 3.69
N ILE A 798 36.84 36.82 2.87
CA ILE A 798 36.11 36.86 1.61
C ILE A 798 37.15 36.87 0.48
N SER A 799 37.11 35.88 -0.40
CA SER A 799 38.00 35.76 -1.56
C SER A 799 37.20 35.84 -2.85
N LEU A 800 37.49 36.82 -3.70
CA LEU A 800 36.84 37.00 -5.02
C LEU A 800 37.85 36.82 -6.14
N ALA A 801 37.41 36.31 -7.29
CA ALA A 801 38.20 36.32 -8.51
C ALA A 801 38.44 37.75 -9.02
N ASP A 802 39.63 38.01 -9.57
CA ASP A 802 39.94 39.29 -10.22
C ASP A 802 39.27 39.36 -11.60
N VAL A 803 38.20 40.15 -11.71
CA VAL A 803 37.44 40.39 -12.94
C VAL A 803 37.76 41.74 -13.60
N SER A 804 38.80 42.45 -13.15
CA SER A 804 39.18 43.78 -13.68
C SER A 804 39.44 43.78 -15.19
N PHE A 805 39.86 42.65 -15.75
CA PHE A 805 40.07 42.50 -17.20
C PHE A 805 38.78 42.68 -18.03
N ILE A 806 37.60 42.48 -17.42
CA ILE A 806 36.29 42.68 -18.05
C ILE A 806 35.91 44.16 -18.03
N GLU A 807 36.10 44.85 -16.89
CA GLU A 807 35.78 46.27 -16.74
C GLU A 807 36.51 47.15 -17.78
N ASP A 808 37.76 46.82 -18.08
CA ASP A 808 38.57 47.52 -19.08
C ASP A 808 38.24 47.14 -20.56
N SER A 809 37.34 46.16 -20.77
CA SER A 809 37.00 45.61 -22.09
C SER A 809 35.52 45.77 -22.49
N LEU A 810 34.68 46.35 -21.63
CA LEU A 810 33.28 46.64 -21.93
C LEU A 810 33.18 47.95 -22.72
N ASN A 811 32.83 47.88 -24.00
CA ASN A 811 32.42 49.07 -24.76
C ASN A 811 31.06 49.52 -24.24
N GLU A 812 30.92 50.80 -23.86
CA GLU A 812 29.61 51.41 -23.57
C GLU A 812 28.65 51.12 -24.73
N LEU A 813 27.50 50.52 -24.41
CA LEU A 813 26.38 50.46 -25.34
C LEU A 813 25.96 51.91 -25.64
N PRO A 814 25.78 52.30 -26.91
CA PRO A 814 25.38 53.67 -27.23
C PRO A 814 24.06 54.01 -26.53
N ASP A 815 24.02 55.12 -25.79
CA ASP A 815 22.81 55.63 -25.09
C ASP A 815 21.61 55.88 -26.02
N ASN A 816 21.85 55.88 -27.33
CA ASN A 816 20.82 56.02 -28.34
C ASN A 816 20.30 54.64 -28.76
N LEU A 817 19.27 54.14 -28.06
CA LEU A 817 18.35 53.17 -28.67
C LEU A 817 17.90 53.76 -30.00
N VAL A 818 18.20 53.07 -31.11
CA VAL A 818 17.90 53.57 -32.45
C VAL A 818 16.40 53.83 -32.55
N ASN A 819 16.00 55.09 -32.69
CA ASN A 819 14.60 55.46 -32.87
C ASN A 819 14.09 54.79 -34.17
N PRO A 820 13.14 53.84 -34.10
CA PRO A 820 12.65 53.14 -35.30
C PRO A 820 12.02 54.08 -36.34
N GLU A 821 11.54 55.27 -35.94
CA GLU A 821 11.04 56.28 -36.88
C GLU A 821 12.15 56.94 -37.72
N THR A 822 13.41 56.87 -37.26
CA THR A 822 14.58 57.37 -38.02
C THR A 822 15.18 56.34 -38.97
N LEU A 823 14.77 55.07 -38.85
CA LEU A 823 15.22 53.96 -39.71
C LEU A 823 14.31 53.72 -40.92
N VAL A 824 13.09 54.28 -40.92
CA VAL A 824 12.14 54.19 -42.03
C VAL A 824 12.35 55.38 -42.96
N SER A 825 13.02 55.14 -44.08
CA SER A 825 13.11 56.13 -45.14
C SER A 825 11.76 56.25 -45.86
N ASN A 826 11.07 57.40 -45.72
CA ASN A 826 9.87 57.72 -46.52
C ASN A 826 10.18 57.93 -48.02
N SER A 827 11.45 57.97 -48.40
CA SER A 827 11.92 58.03 -49.79
C SER A 827 12.59 56.72 -50.20
N CYS A 828 12.48 56.37 -51.49
CA CYS A 828 13.17 55.22 -52.04
C CYS A 828 14.65 55.58 -52.32
N VAL A 829 15.57 54.61 -52.21
CA VAL A 829 17.02 54.87 -52.32
C VAL A 829 17.49 54.70 -53.77
N VAL A 830 17.98 55.79 -54.40
CA VAL A 830 18.61 55.76 -55.73
C VAL A 830 20.14 55.84 -55.58
N ARG A 831 20.88 54.95 -56.25
CA ARG A 831 22.34 55.06 -56.36
C ARG A 831 22.71 55.90 -57.59
N THR A 832 23.19 57.13 -57.38
CA THR A 832 23.84 57.94 -58.41
C THR A 832 25.28 58.25 -58.00
N ASN A 833 26.16 58.41 -59.00
CA ASN A 833 27.62 58.58 -58.81
C ASN A 833 28.09 60.04 -58.92
N ASP A 834 27.20 61.03 -58.84
CA ASP A 834 27.57 62.44 -59.01
C ASP A 834 27.76 63.16 -57.66
N THR A 835 28.90 63.83 -57.52
CA THR A 835 29.40 64.50 -56.31
C THR A 835 29.15 66.01 -56.35
N ASP A 836 27.92 66.46 -56.15
CA ASP A 836 27.62 67.85 -55.77
C ASP A 836 26.27 67.94 -55.05
N SER A 837 26.29 68.34 -53.77
CA SER A 837 25.08 68.62 -53.00
C SER A 837 25.20 69.96 -52.27
N SER A 838 24.25 70.87 -52.52
CA SER A 838 24.02 72.10 -51.76
C SER A 838 22.96 71.89 -50.66
N PHE A 839 23.10 72.58 -49.52
CA PHE A 839 22.20 72.48 -48.38
C PHE A 839 21.18 73.64 -48.36
N THR A 840 19.89 73.34 -48.22
CA THR A 840 18.80 74.32 -48.01
C THR A 840 17.99 73.90 -46.80
N VAL A 841 17.80 74.81 -45.85
CA VAL A 841 17.02 74.58 -44.62
C VAL A 841 15.63 75.17 -44.79
N THR A 842 14.61 74.34 -44.61
CA THR A 842 13.21 74.77 -44.48
C THR A 842 12.65 74.15 -43.20
N GLY A 843 12.40 74.96 -42.18
CA GLY A 843 11.83 74.53 -40.91
C GLY A 843 11.54 75.72 -40.01
N SER A 844 10.33 75.75 -39.45
CA SER A 844 9.81 76.77 -38.55
C SER A 844 9.97 76.29 -37.10
N ASP A 845 10.91 76.88 -36.36
CA ASP A 845 11.10 76.57 -34.94
C ASP A 845 10.94 77.83 -34.09
N SER A 846 10.16 77.70 -33.02
CA SER A 846 9.98 78.73 -31.99
C SER A 846 10.56 78.22 -30.67
N LEU A 847 11.53 78.96 -30.15
CA LEU A 847 12.17 78.80 -28.84
C LEU A 847 11.98 80.11 -28.04
N GLU A 848 11.54 80.01 -26.79
CA GLU A 848 11.59 81.02 -25.71
C GLU A 848 11.77 80.24 -24.39
N GLU A 849 12.51 80.64 -23.33
CA GLU A 849 12.88 81.96 -22.79
C GLU A 849 14.18 81.90 -21.93
N GLN A 850 15.25 82.58 -22.38
CA GLN A 850 16.07 83.64 -21.72
C GLN A 850 16.66 83.53 -20.27
N PRO A 851 17.81 84.21 -19.93
CA PRO A 851 17.96 85.67 -20.04
C PRO A 851 19.32 86.28 -20.47
N GLY A 852 19.25 87.32 -21.31
CA GLY A 852 20.32 88.33 -21.49
C GLY A 852 20.40 89.07 -22.85
N ASN A 853 19.42 89.95 -23.16
CA ASN A 853 19.39 91.16 -24.06
C ASN A 853 20.37 91.26 -25.28
N SER A 854 20.02 91.70 -26.51
CA SER A 854 18.90 92.46 -27.13
C SER A 854 19.01 92.37 -28.68
N PRO A 855 17.98 92.78 -29.48
CA PRO A 855 17.67 92.18 -30.79
C PRO A 855 18.05 93.01 -32.03
N SER A 856 18.08 92.35 -33.20
CA SER A 856 18.01 93.00 -34.52
C SER A 856 16.93 92.34 -35.40
N THR A 857 16.13 93.19 -36.06
CA THR A 857 14.87 92.91 -36.76
C THR A 857 15.05 92.51 -38.22
N TYR A 858 14.23 91.57 -38.72
CA TYR A 858 13.97 91.37 -40.15
C TYR A 858 12.51 91.01 -40.45
N SER A 859 12.05 91.41 -41.64
CA SER A 859 10.67 91.39 -42.12
C SER A 859 10.31 90.10 -42.86
N LEU A 860 9.09 89.59 -42.64
CA LEU A 860 8.51 88.43 -43.32
C LEU A 860 7.65 88.88 -44.49
N GLU A 861 7.85 88.28 -45.67
CA GLU A 861 6.85 88.28 -46.73
C GLU A 861 6.56 86.86 -47.23
N THR A 862 5.27 86.54 -47.20
CA THR A 862 4.53 85.44 -47.86
C THR A 862 4.56 84.02 -47.27
N VAL A 863 3.36 83.56 -46.91
CA VAL A 863 2.97 82.21 -46.47
C VAL A 863 2.04 81.61 -47.54
N GLN A 864 2.24 80.33 -47.90
CA GLN A 864 1.29 79.54 -48.69
C GLN A 864 0.68 78.41 -47.85
N PRO A 865 -0.64 78.13 -47.96
CA PRO A 865 -1.29 77.05 -47.23
C PRO A 865 -1.26 75.71 -47.97
N ILE A 866 -1.27 74.62 -47.21
CA ILE A 866 -1.22 73.22 -47.63
C ILE A 866 -2.63 72.71 -47.97
N PRO A 867 -2.85 71.94 -49.07
CA PRO A 867 -4.10 71.24 -49.30
C PRO A 867 -4.19 69.91 -48.55
N ALA A 868 -5.42 69.56 -48.16
CA ALA A 868 -5.77 68.42 -47.30
C ALA A 868 -5.36 67.04 -47.85
N THR A 869 -5.01 66.16 -46.91
CA THR A 869 -4.64 64.75 -47.05
C THR A 869 -5.70 63.88 -47.73
N PRO A 870 -5.25 62.78 -48.37
CA PRO A 870 -5.80 61.47 -48.04
C PRO A 870 -4.72 60.47 -47.59
N GLU A 871 -5.11 59.69 -46.58
CA GLU A 871 -4.61 58.39 -46.13
C GLU A 871 -3.32 57.84 -46.75
N THR A 872 -2.23 57.88 -46.00
CA THR A 872 -1.04 57.06 -46.25
C THR A 872 -1.30 55.64 -45.77
N ALA A 873 -1.41 54.70 -46.72
CA ALA A 873 -1.19 53.29 -46.46
C ALA A 873 0.20 53.10 -45.82
N VAL A 874 0.25 52.33 -44.74
CA VAL A 874 1.52 51.88 -44.15
C VAL A 874 2.23 51.02 -45.20
N ALA A 875 3.34 51.53 -45.74
CA ALA A 875 4.13 50.81 -46.72
C ALA A 875 5.13 49.92 -45.98
N GLU A 876 5.00 48.60 -46.12
CA GLU A 876 5.92 47.67 -45.47
C GLU A 876 7.30 47.67 -46.17
N PRO A 877 8.39 47.68 -45.38
CA PRO A 877 9.74 47.62 -45.91
C PRO A 877 10.01 46.31 -46.65
N GLN A 878 10.67 46.38 -47.82
CA GLN A 878 10.97 45.19 -48.64
C GLN A 878 12.40 44.65 -48.44
N GLY A 879 13.26 45.37 -47.72
CA GLY A 879 14.61 44.91 -47.40
C GLY A 879 15.46 45.90 -46.61
N THR A 880 16.61 45.42 -46.14
CA THR A 880 17.66 46.19 -45.45
C THR A 880 18.76 46.59 -46.42
N TYR A 881 19.15 47.88 -46.42
CA TYR A 881 20.14 48.46 -47.30
C TYR A 881 21.26 49.12 -46.50
N ARG A 882 22.51 48.90 -46.90
CA ARG A 882 23.68 49.52 -46.27
C ARG A 882 24.08 50.80 -47.02
N LEU A 883 24.10 51.92 -46.31
CA LEU A 883 24.56 53.22 -46.80
C LEU A 883 26.10 53.26 -46.90
N ALA A 884 26.63 54.24 -47.63
CA ALA A 884 28.07 54.40 -47.86
C ALA A 884 28.88 54.66 -46.58
N ASP A 885 28.23 55.13 -45.50
CA ASP A 885 28.81 55.34 -44.17
C ASP A 885 28.70 54.10 -43.26
N GLY A 886 28.22 52.97 -43.77
CA GLY A 886 28.10 51.70 -43.06
C GLY A 886 26.80 51.51 -42.28
N ARG A 887 25.95 52.53 -42.16
CA ARG A 887 24.63 52.44 -41.50
C ARG A 887 23.66 51.57 -42.30
N LEU A 888 22.82 50.82 -41.60
CA LEU A 888 21.74 50.02 -42.19
C LEU A 888 20.44 50.82 -42.11
N VAL A 889 19.72 50.92 -43.22
CA VAL A 889 18.38 51.51 -43.30
C VAL A 889 17.42 50.48 -43.87
N ILE A 890 16.16 50.55 -43.46
CA ILE A 890 15.11 49.63 -43.93
C ILE A 890 14.22 50.42 -44.89
N GLY A 891 14.06 49.94 -46.13
CA GLY A 891 13.39 50.71 -47.17
C GLY A 891 12.87 49.88 -48.34
N ARG A 892 12.44 50.56 -49.40
CA ARG A 892 11.97 49.95 -50.66
C ARG A 892 12.92 50.27 -51.81
N GLN A 893 13.01 49.36 -52.78
CA GLN A 893 13.70 49.63 -54.04
C GLN A 893 12.83 50.58 -54.89
N CYS A 894 13.40 51.65 -55.45
CA CYS A 894 12.67 52.54 -56.36
C CYS A 894 12.32 51.78 -57.64
N ASP A 895 11.06 51.83 -58.08
CA ASP A 895 10.69 51.54 -59.47
C ASP A 895 11.15 52.74 -60.32
N ILE A 896 12.01 52.52 -61.32
CA ILE A 896 12.71 53.60 -62.01
C ILE A 896 11.87 54.17 -63.18
N ASP A 897 10.57 53.86 -63.24
CA ASP A 897 9.67 54.26 -64.33
C ASP A 897 8.41 55.06 -63.89
N GLN A 898 8.46 55.81 -62.78
CA GLN A 898 7.43 56.80 -62.42
C GLN A 898 7.97 58.18 -62.04
#